data_AF-A0A7V2YAM1-F1
#
_entry.id   AF-A0A7V2YAM1-F1
#
_cell.length_a   1.000
_cell.length_b   1.000
_cell.length_c   1.000
_cell.angle_alpha   90.00
_cell.angle_beta   90.00
_cell.angle_gamma   90.00
#
_symmetry.space_group_name_H-M   'P 1'
#
loop_
_entity.id
_entity.type
_entity.pdbx_description
1 polymer ?
#
loop_
_entity_poly.entity_id
_entity_poly.type
_entity_poly.pdbx_seq_one_letter_code
_entity_poly.pdbx_strand_id
1 'polypeptide(L)'
;MPLKEAVVEKLLEIFGEKDVSTRISELYVYSFDGGIHRRMPDAVVRPRDTVQVQKLVALANQEKVPLVPRGAGTGLVGAAVPIVGGIVVDMQGMKQIKEIRVDGMYAVVEPGVVCDRFNEALKPYGYFIPGPASSEVATLGGMVGHNSSGGFALKYGATRDYVLGLLVVLPNGDVIDVGTRTPVNSGGFQFEKFFCGSEGTLGIFTEIVLKIAPKPKAKAACVAFFDDLEKTGQCVANIISQGMVPSQIEIMTGISIKAVNKAKGLGLPECAGMLLIEVDGHPSVVSQEVELVGRVCQQSGAFQTEFTDDPQRMETLWKGRKEMIPSLSILQKEYATVMLADDMAVPIYNVPKALKAFDEISNQYDIHIPAYGHAATGNLHTKVLMDPTNPDHWKQAEEAVPRMYDAVLALGGTTTGEHGIGITKAPFLHKEKAGAVKAMKAIKKALDPENIMNPKKLMDWEEGFVTHLRYPFDVPEEKGELAPHFHEMITCTQCGYCKGVCPGIQCAEGWDSFSPRGKVALSYGVVTGEIPLDKSVADRLFQCVLCGDCFRRCPSGINAPELVKAARAELVDAGFAYDTHRALVENIMRTGNIYGDEAMEVPVTQGEAVVFLGCQYGSRMNKTKKYLKVMEKLGLQAKVEGGLCCGYPMAVLGFKKSLEEYKKRFLDRFQSQEMVSFCPSCALFLHEEYGFPVKHILQVVAEKLRGREFPANGKLVTYHDSCDLSRGMKITEEPREILKSLGYKLVEMKYNRAQSRCCGGGGGILTTDQVMSSEISESRIQEALATGADTLVTACPTCEQVLKKAASNVKTGKIAVKELSDILAEALK
;
A
#
# COMPACT_ATOMS: atom_id res chain seq x y z
N MET A 1 20.15 21.91 11.69
CA MET A 1 21.61 21.78 11.42
C MET A 1 21.86 20.29 11.30
N PRO A 2 22.70 19.84 10.36
CA PRO A 2 23.02 18.42 10.25
C PRO A 2 23.57 17.89 11.57
N LEU A 3 23.30 16.61 11.87
CA LEU A 3 23.82 15.95 13.06
C LEU A 3 25.34 16.01 13.09
N LYS A 4 25.91 16.16 14.30
CA LYS A 4 27.36 16.06 14.50
C LYS A 4 27.81 14.65 14.09
N GLU A 5 28.97 14.54 13.46
CA GLU A 5 29.54 13.26 13.01
C GLU A 5 29.66 12.25 14.16
N ALA A 6 30.13 12.69 15.33
CA ALA A 6 30.20 11.87 16.54
C ALA A 6 28.85 11.31 17.02
N VAL A 7 27.72 11.96 16.69
CA VAL A 7 26.38 11.42 16.97
C VAL A 7 26.09 10.28 16.01
N VAL A 8 26.38 10.44 14.72
CA VAL A 8 26.16 9.40 13.70
C VAL A 8 27.00 8.16 14.01
N GLU A 9 28.26 8.31 14.43
CA GLU A 9 29.11 7.20 14.86
C GLU A 9 28.48 6.41 16.01
N LYS A 10 27.99 7.09 17.05
CA LYS A 10 27.28 6.43 18.16
C LYS A 10 25.99 5.74 17.71
N LEU A 11 25.25 6.31 16.75
CA LEU A 11 24.08 5.63 16.18
C LEU A 11 24.50 4.31 15.51
N LEU A 12 25.59 4.33 14.73
CA LEU A 12 26.12 3.12 14.10
C LEU A 12 26.57 2.07 15.14
N GLU A 13 27.14 2.50 16.28
CA GLU A 13 27.47 1.59 17.39
C GLU A 13 26.21 0.97 18.05
N ILE A 14 25.13 1.74 18.20
CA ILE A 14 23.90 1.28 18.87
C ILE A 14 23.11 0.32 17.96
N PHE A 15 22.98 0.65 16.68
CA PHE A 15 22.05 0.00 15.75
C PHE A 15 22.73 -0.90 14.71
N GLY A 16 24.00 -0.63 14.40
CA GLY A 16 24.69 -1.20 13.23
C GLY A 16 24.31 -0.48 11.92
N GLU A 17 25.12 -0.67 10.88
CA GLU A 17 24.99 0.03 9.60
C GLU A 17 23.63 -0.19 8.91
N LYS A 18 23.01 -1.35 9.09
CA LYS A 18 21.77 -1.74 8.41
C LYS A 18 20.53 -0.99 8.92
N ASP A 19 20.59 -0.51 10.16
CA ASP A 19 19.47 0.10 10.88
C ASP A 19 19.67 1.61 11.11
N VAL A 20 20.65 2.23 10.44
CA VAL A 20 20.89 3.68 10.40
C VAL A 20 20.98 4.13 8.95
N SER A 21 20.30 5.23 8.59
CA SER A 21 20.49 5.87 7.29
C SER A 21 20.54 7.39 7.40
N THR A 22 21.52 7.97 6.71
CA THR A 22 21.66 9.41 6.42
C THR A 22 21.59 9.69 4.92
N ARG A 23 21.19 8.69 4.11
CA ARG A 23 21.09 8.82 2.65
C ARG A 23 19.85 9.60 2.26
N ILE A 24 19.96 10.47 1.26
CA ILE A 24 18.86 11.35 0.82
C ILE A 24 17.59 10.57 0.47
N SER A 25 17.72 9.39 -0.14
CA SER A 25 16.57 8.55 -0.49
C SER A 25 15.75 8.06 0.71
N GLU A 26 16.40 7.78 1.85
CA GLU A 26 15.66 7.49 3.08
C GLU A 26 15.19 8.77 3.76
N LEU A 27 16.04 9.79 3.92
CA LEU A 27 15.64 11.03 4.57
C LEU A 27 14.40 11.64 3.91
N TYR A 28 14.33 11.63 2.57
CA TYR A 28 13.22 12.18 1.82
C TYR A 28 11.92 11.40 2.02
N VAL A 29 11.95 10.06 1.94
CA VAL A 29 10.74 9.25 2.16
C VAL A 29 10.26 9.31 3.62
N TYR A 30 11.16 9.60 4.55
CA TYR A 30 10.85 9.76 5.97
C TYR A 30 10.52 11.21 6.37
N SER A 31 10.54 12.15 5.42
CA SER A 31 10.32 13.59 5.66
C SER A 31 8.85 14.01 5.79
N PHE A 32 7.91 13.14 5.42
CA PHE A 32 6.47 13.40 5.48
C PHE A 32 5.69 12.16 5.95
N ASP A 33 4.44 12.38 6.37
CA ASP A 33 3.43 11.35 6.55
C ASP A 33 2.32 11.49 5.47
N GLY A 34 1.13 10.91 5.69
CA GLY A 34 0.03 11.03 4.74
C GLY A 34 -0.59 12.43 4.64
N GLY A 35 -0.19 13.35 5.50
CA GLY A 35 -0.69 14.72 5.55
C GLY A 35 -0.06 15.66 4.52
N ILE A 36 -0.20 16.96 4.82
CA ILE A 36 0.23 18.03 3.92
C ILE A 36 1.63 18.56 4.23
N HIS A 37 2.23 18.18 5.37
CA HIS A 37 3.49 18.76 5.83
C HIS A 37 4.70 17.91 5.45
N ARG A 38 5.85 18.55 5.22
CA ARG A 38 7.14 17.89 4.96
C ARG A 38 8.31 18.67 5.56
N ARG A 39 9.24 17.97 6.20
CA ARG A 39 10.60 18.45 6.52
C ARG A 39 11.58 17.29 6.57
N MET A 40 12.80 17.52 6.09
CA MET A 40 13.85 16.49 6.08
C MET A 40 14.36 16.21 7.50
N PRO A 41 14.45 14.93 7.92
CA PRO A 41 15.25 14.57 9.09
C PRO A 41 16.74 14.63 8.77
N ASP A 42 17.56 14.56 9.82
CA ASP A 42 19.02 14.47 9.71
C ASP A 42 19.51 13.01 9.70
N ALA A 43 18.75 12.08 10.31
CA ALA A 43 18.97 10.64 10.23
C ALA A 43 17.66 9.86 10.43
N VAL A 44 17.64 8.61 9.97
CA VAL A 44 16.59 7.63 10.31
C VAL A 44 17.25 6.43 10.97
N VAL A 45 16.69 5.98 12.09
CA VAL A 45 17.14 4.76 12.80
C VAL A 45 16.00 3.79 12.99
N ARG A 46 16.31 2.49 13.01
CA ARG A 46 15.32 1.41 13.13
C ARG A 46 15.65 0.47 14.29
N PRO A 47 15.12 0.73 15.50
CA PRO A 47 15.35 -0.14 16.65
C PRO A 47 14.80 -1.56 16.48
N ARG A 48 15.45 -2.51 17.14
CA ARG A 48 15.09 -3.94 17.21
C ARG A 48 14.66 -4.39 18.60
N ASP A 49 15.00 -3.62 19.63
CA ASP A 49 14.67 -3.91 21.01
C ASP A 49 14.56 -2.63 21.86
N THR A 50 14.11 -2.80 23.11
CA THR A 50 13.96 -1.69 24.06
C THR A 50 15.29 -1.06 24.47
N VAL A 51 16.38 -1.84 24.51
CA VAL A 51 17.70 -1.35 24.95
C VAL A 51 18.27 -0.36 23.93
N GLN A 52 18.11 -0.63 22.64
CA GLN A 52 18.49 0.29 21.57
C GLN A 52 17.71 1.60 21.65
N VAL A 53 16.39 1.53 21.91
CA VAL A 53 15.57 2.74 22.11
C VAL A 53 16.04 3.53 23.33
N GLN A 54 16.28 2.87 24.46
CA GLN A 54 16.81 3.53 25.66
C GLN A 54 18.14 4.25 25.39
N LYS A 55 19.11 3.57 24.75
CA LYS A 55 20.41 4.16 24.41
C LYS A 55 20.27 5.36 23.48
N LEU A 56 19.38 5.27 22.48
CA LEU A 56 19.08 6.39 21.58
C LEU A 56 18.51 7.59 22.34
N VAL A 57 17.52 7.37 23.21
CA VAL A 57 16.89 8.46 23.96
C VAL A 57 17.89 9.12 24.90
N ALA A 58 18.73 8.35 25.59
CA ALA A 58 19.80 8.89 26.43
C ALA A 58 20.79 9.75 25.63
N LEU A 59 21.23 9.27 24.46
CA LEU A 59 22.11 10.01 23.56
C LEU A 59 21.44 11.31 23.06
N ALA A 60 20.20 11.22 22.62
CA ALA A 60 19.44 12.35 22.11
C ALA A 60 19.19 13.41 23.19
N ASN A 61 18.93 13.01 24.43
CA ASN A 61 18.78 13.91 25.55
C ASN A 61 20.09 14.64 25.87
N GLN A 62 21.21 13.91 25.93
CA GLN A 62 22.54 14.47 26.14
C GLN A 62 22.93 15.49 25.06
N GLU A 63 22.66 15.17 23.79
CA GLU A 63 23.05 15.99 22.64
C GLU A 63 21.96 17.00 22.23
N LYS A 64 20.82 17.00 22.91
CA LYS A 64 19.64 17.84 22.64
C LYS A 64 19.13 17.69 21.20
N VAL A 65 19.13 16.45 20.71
CA VAL A 65 18.69 16.09 19.36
C VAL A 65 17.21 15.68 19.40
N PRO A 66 16.34 16.30 18.59
CA PRO A 66 14.95 15.87 18.50
C PRO A 66 14.79 14.45 17.97
N LEU A 67 13.86 13.70 18.56
CA LEU A 67 13.43 12.37 18.14
C LEU A 67 11.98 12.41 17.65
N VAL A 68 11.69 11.75 16.53
CA VAL A 68 10.33 11.62 15.99
C VAL A 68 9.99 10.15 15.82
N PRO A 69 9.23 9.55 16.74
CA PRO A 69 8.78 8.17 16.62
C PRO A 69 7.82 8.02 15.44
N ARG A 70 8.05 7.01 14.61
CA ARG A 70 7.27 6.75 13.40
C ARG A 70 6.93 5.27 13.29
N GLY A 71 5.64 4.99 13.09
CA GLY A 71 5.16 3.68 12.65
C GLY A 71 5.24 3.55 11.13
N ALA A 72 4.13 3.22 10.47
CA ALA A 72 4.10 3.12 9.00
C ALA A 72 4.10 4.46 8.24
N GLY A 73 4.00 5.60 8.94
CA GLY A 73 3.89 6.93 8.32
C GLY A 73 2.58 7.11 7.54
N THR A 74 1.45 6.71 8.14
CA THR A 74 0.10 6.77 7.54
C THR A 74 -0.81 7.79 8.23
N GLY A 75 -0.32 8.48 9.27
CA GLY A 75 -1.03 9.60 9.91
C GLY A 75 -1.22 10.76 8.95
N LEU A 76 -2.24 11.58 9.18
CA LEU A 76 -2.68 12.61 8.23
C LEU A 76 -2.46 14.04 8.73
N VAL A 77 -1.92 14.20 9.94
CA VAL A 77 -1.87 15.48 10.65
C VAL A 77 -0.46 16.04 10.83
N GLY A 78 0.56 15.43 10.24
CA GLY A 78 1.96 15.85 10.40
C GLY A 78 2.62 15.38 11.71
N ALA A 79 2.01 14.42 12.41
CA ALA A 79 2.51 13.91 13.69
C ALA A 79 3.87 13.21 13.55
N ALA A 80 4.12 12.55 12.42
CA ALA A 80 5.38 11.85 12.14
C ALA A 80 6.36 12.68 11.30
N VAL A 81 6.13 14.00 11.17
CA VAL A 81 6.98 14.92 10.40
C VAL A 81 8.08 15.48 11.31
N PRO A 82 9.36 15.34 10.93
CA PRO A 82 10.48 15.92 11.67
C PRO A 82 10.60 17.42 11.37
N ILE A 83 9.59 18.18 11.85
CA ILE A 83 9.40 19.60 11.54
C ILE A 83 10.60 20.49 11.93
N VAL A 84 11.38 20.05 12.93
CA VAL A 84 12.61 20.69 13.39
C VAL A 84 13.90 19.94 12.99
N GLY A 85 13.81 18.94 12.10
CA GLY A 85 14.89 18.00 11.82
C GLY A 85 15.01 16.91 12.89
N GLY A 86 16.24 16.47 13.16
CA GLY A 86 16.54 15.42 14.14
C GLY A 86 16.47 14.00 13.57
N ILE A 87 16.22 13.04 14.45
CA ILE A 87 16.24 11.62 14.12
C ILE A 87 14.82 11.07 14.06
N VAL A 88 14.44 10.50 12.92
CA VAL A 88 13.20 9.72 12.82
C VAL A 88 13.47 8.29 13.30
N VAL A 89 12.62 7.80 14.19
CA VAL A 89 12.74 6.47 14.81
C VAL A 89 11.69 5.55 14.21
N ASP A 90 12.09 4.71 13.25
CA ASP A 90 11.22 3.76 12.56
C ASP A 90 10.95 2.52 13.43
N MET A 91 9.80 2.51 14.10
CA MET A 91 9.41 1.44 15.01
C MET A 91 8.98 0.15 14.29
N GLN A 92 8.93 0.12 12.96
CA GLN A 92 8.62 -1.11 12.19
C GLN A 92 9.72 -2.18 12.31
N GLY A 93 10.88 -1.86 12.91
CA GLY A 93 11.91 -2.82 13.28
C GLY A 93 11.52 -3.78 14.41
N MET A 94 10.63 -3.34 15.32
CA MET A 94 10.09 -4.11 16.45
C MET A 94 8.67 -4.59 16.11
N LYS A 95 8.54 -5.78 15.53
CA LYS A 95 7.29 -6.29 14.91
C LYS A 95 6.89 -7.71 15.34
N GLN A 96 7.32 -8.14 16.53
CA GLN A 96 6.98 -9.45 17.08
C GLN A 96 5.65 -9.44 17.82
N ILE A 97 4.88 -10.52 17.66
CA ILE A 97 3.77 -10.86 18.55
C ILE A 97 4.37 -11.78 19.62
N LYS A 98 4.50 -11.27 20.84
CA LYS A 98 5.22 -11.94 21.94
C LYS A 98 4.35 -12.98 22.65
N GLU A 99 3.07 -12.70 22.82
CA GLU A 99 2.14 -13.57 23.55
C GLU A 99 0.71 -13.41 23.02
N ILE A 100 -0.05 -14.51 22.95
CA ILE A 100 -1.52 -14.50 22.75
C ILE A 100 -2.14 -15.39 23.83
N ARG A 101 -2.97 -14.82 24.70
CA ARG A 101 -3.64 -15.49 25.81
C ARG A 101 -5.13 -15.39 25.68
N VAL A 102 -5.72 -16.44 25.12
CA VAL A 102 -7.17 -16.56 24.94
C VAL A 102 -7.89 -16.71 26.29
N ASP A 103 -7.30 -17.46 27.21
CA ASP A 103 -7.77 -17.65 28.60
C ASP A 103 -7.73 -16.35 29.41
N GLY A 104 -6.76 -15.48 29.14
CA GLY A 104 -6.63 -14.15 29.73
C GLY A 104 -7.29 -13.02 28.92
N MET A 105 -7.81 -13.30 27.73
CA MET A 105 -8.34 -12.32 26.76
C MET A 105 -7.39 -11.14 26.47
N TYR A 106 -6.08 -11.41 26.40
CA TYR A 106 -5.08 -10.40 26.02
C TYR A 106 -4.00 -10.94 25.09
N ALA A 107 -3.22 -10.03 24.52
CA ALA A 107 -2.00 -10.31 23.77
C ALA A 107 -0.91 -9.29 24.10
N VAL A 108 0.35 -9.67 23.91
CA VAL A 108 1.52 -8.81 24.05
C VAL A 108 2.21 -8.69 22.71
N VAL A 109 2.44 -7.46 22.26
CA VAL A 109 2.95 -7.17 20.92
C VAL A 109 3.97 -6.04 20.95
N GLU A 110 4.88 -6.04 19.98
CA GLU A 110 5.76 -4.91 19.71
C GLU A 110 5.04 -3.82 18.89
N PRO A 111 5.46 -2.54 19.00
CA PRO A 111 4.75 -1.40 18.40
C PRO A 111 4.70 -1.41 16.87
N GLY A 112 5.64 -2.06 16.20
CA GLY A 112 5.73 -2.16 14.74
C GLY A 112 4.86 -3.24 14.12
N VAL A 113 4.14 -4.05 14.93
CA VAL A 113 3.17 -5.02 14.42
C VAL A 113 2.05 -4.29 13.68
N VAL A 114 1.75 -4.72 12.45
CA VAL A 114 0.63 -4.20 11.65
C VAL A 114 -0.70 -4.77 12.15
N CYS A 115 -1.73 -3.95 12.27
CA CYS A 115 -3.03 -4.35 12.84
C CYS A 115 -3.64 -5.58 12.14
N ASP A 116 -3.70 -5.59 10.81
CA ASP A 116 -4.25 -6.75 10.10
C ASP A 116 -3.37 -7.99 10.20
N ARG A 117 -2.04 -7.84 10.37
CA ARG A 117 -1.15 -8.98 10.65
C ARG A 117 -1.42 -9.59 12.02
N PHE A 118 -1.73 -8.74 13.01
CA PHE A 118 -2.15 -9.20 14.32
C PHE A 118 -3.52 -9.89 14.26
N ASN A 119 -4.49 -9.32 13.55
CA ASN A 119 -5.78 -9.97 13.32
C ASN A 119 -5.68 -11.29 12.52
N GLU A 120 -4.72 -11.42 11.57
CA GLU A 120 -4.39 -12.69 10.91
C GLU A 120 -3.90 -13.73 11.94
N ALA A 121 -3.05 -13.33 12.90
CA ALA A 121 -2.53 -14.21 13.96
C ALA A 121 -3.60 -14.61 15.00
N LEU A 122 -4.58 -13.74 15.27
CA LEU A 122 -5.71 -14.03 16.15
C LEU A 122 -6.78 -14.93 15.50
N LYS A 123 -6.82 -15.00 14.17
CA LYS A 123 -7.86 -15.71 13.41
C LYS A 123 -8.04 -17.18 13.82
N PRO A 124 -7.00 -18.01 14.03
CA PRO A 124 -7.15 -19.40 14.45
C PRO A 124 -7.83 -19.57 15.82
N TYR A 125 -7.76 -18.55 16.67
CA TYR A 125 -8.36 -18.55 18.01
C TYR A 125 -9.81 -18.03 18.02
N GLY A 126 -10.30 -17.47 16.91
CA GLY A 126 -11.63 -16.85 16.84
C GLY A 126 -11.70 -15.47 17.48
N TYR A 127 -10.57 -14.75 17.60
CA TYR A 127 -10.51 -13.41 18.19
C TYR A 127 -10.07 -12.33 17.17
N PHE A 128 -10.27 -11.07 17.53
CA PHE A 128 -9.83 -9.90 16.79
C PHE A 128 -9.68 -8.67 17.69
N ILE A 129 -9.12 -7.61 17.14
CA ILE A 129 -9.24 -6.23 17.63
C ILE A 129 -9.80 -5.34 16.50
N PRO A 130 -10.61 -4.31 16.83
CA PRO A 130 -11.02 -3.31 15.85
C PRO A 130 -9.81 -2.50 15.39
N GLY A 131 -9.89 -1.98 14.16
CA GLY A 131 -8.82 -1.18 13.57
C GLY A 131 -9.35 -0.07 12.68
N PRO A 132 -8.51 0.91 12.35
CA PRO A 132 -8.87 2.02 11.45
C PRO A 132 -9.01 1.54 10.01
N ALA A 133 -9.50 2.42 9.12
CA ALA A 133 -9.51 2.15 7.67
C ALA A 133 -8.11 1.82 7.12
N SER A 134 -7.04 2.26 7.78
CA SER A 134 -5.65 1.96 7.42
C SER A 134 -5.09 0.68 8.06
N SER A 135 -5.91 -0.20 8.67
CA SER A 135 -5.46 -1.38 9.44
C SER A 135 -4.48 -2.33 8.71
N GLU A 136 -4.56 -2.37 7.38
CA GLU A 136 -3.66 -3.16 6.52
C GLU A 136 -2.19 -2.70 6.55
N VAL A 137 -1.95 -1.47 6.99
CA VAL A 137 -0.64 -0.82 7.00
C VAL A 137 -0.32 -0.16 8.33
N ALA A 138 -1.33 0.26 9.10
CA ALA A 138 -1.15 0.91 10.38
C ALA A 138 -0.51 -0.05 11.40
N THR A 139 0.51 0.45 12.10
CA THR A 139 1.15 -0.28 13.18
C THR A 139 0.43 -0.04 14.51
N LEU A 140 0.45 -1.02 15.40
CA LEU A 140 -0.24 -0.93 16.70
C LEU A 140 0.31 0.22 17.56
N GLY A 141 1.61 0.49 17.51
CA GLY A 141 2.20 1.65 18.18
C GLY A 141 1.71 2.99 17.59
N GLY A 142 1.49 3.05 16.28
CA GLY A 142 0.87 4.21 15.63
C GLY A 142 -0.59 4.40 16.07
N MET A 143 -1.34 3.30 16.17
CA MET A 143 -2.72 3.30 16.67
C MET A 143 -2.81 3.80 18.11
N VAL A 144 -1.93 3.32 19.00
CA VAL A 144 -1.85 3.82 20.40
C VAL A 144 -1.47 5.30 20.40
N GLY A 145 -0.46 5.69 19.62
CA GLY A 145 0.03 7.06 19.54
C GLY A 145 -1.02 8.08 19.11
N HIS A 146 -1.97 7.70 18.26
CA HIS A 146 -3.07 8.58 17.81
C HIS A 146 -4.39 8.30 18.54
N ASN A 147 -4.45 7.31 19.43
CA ASN A 147 -5.70 6.73 19.92
C ASN A 147 -6.69 6.45 18.77
N SER A 148 -6.21 5.76 17.73
CA SER A 148 -7.00 5.53 16.52
C SER A 148 -8.31 4.83 16.82
N SER A 149 -9.33 5.15 16.03
CA SER A 149 -10.64 4.53 16.06
C SER A 149 -10.94 3.89 14.70
N GLY A 150 -12.21 3.68 14.39
CA GLY A 150 -12.70 3.27 13.09
C GLY A 150 -14.22 3.08 13.16
N GLY A 151 -14.82 2.52 12.12
CA GLY A 151 -16.28 2.33 12.07
C GLY A 151 -16.84 1.49 13.22
N PHE A 152 -16.02 0.58 13.76
CA PHE A 152 -16.37 -0.30 14.88
C PHE A 152 -16.36 0.36 16.27
N ALA A 153 -15.93 1.63 16.37
CA ALA A 153 -15.68 2.27 17.65
C ALA A 153 -16.93 2.44 18.53
N LEU A 154 -18.13 2.53 17.95
CA LEU A 154 -19.37 2.62 18.71
C LEU A 154 -19.59 1.36 19.59
N LYS A 155 -19.45 0.17 19.00
CA LYS A 155 -19.71 -1.10 19.70
C LYS A 155 -18.50 -1.63 20.45
N TYR A 156 -17.31 -1.47 19.87
CA TYR A 156 -16.09 -2.10 20.35
C TYR A 156 -15.15 -1.13 21.09
N GLY A 157 -15.30 0.19 20.90
CA GLY A 157 -14.40 1.20 21.45
C GLY A 157 -13.22 1.54 20.54
N ALA A 158 -12.45 2.55 20.94
CA ALA A 158 -11.24 3.00 20.26
C ALA A 158 -10.01 2.23 20.73
N THR A 159 -8.84 2.50 20.16
CA THR A 159 -7.58 1.81 20.52
C THR A 159 -7.28 1.90 22.01
N ARG A 160 -7.49 3.07 22.64
CA ARG A 160 -7.29 3.26 24.08
C ARG A 160 -8.11 2.29 24.91
N ASP A 161 -9.29 1.85 24.47
CA ASP A 161 -10.12 0.90 25.22
C ASP A 161 -9.55 -0.52 25.20
N TYR A 162 -8.70 -0.82 24.21
CA TYR A 162 -7.99 -2.09 24.09
C TYR A 162 -6.62 -2.10 24.76
N VAL A 163 -5.99 -0.95 25.03
CA VAL A 163 -4.67 -0.91 25.71
C VAL A 163 -4.83 -1.25 27.20
N LEU A 164 -4.26 -2.37 27.62
CA LEU A 164 -4.22 -2.78 29.03
C LEU A 164 -2.92 -2.37 29.73
N GLY A 165 -1.83 -2.24 28.98
CA GLY A 165 -0.53 -1.82 29.49
C GLY A 165 0.46 -1.47 28.39
N LEU A 166 1.54 -0.76 28.76
CA LEU A 166 2.59 -0.27 27.86
C LEU A 166 3.96 -0.37 28.53
N LEU A 167 4.97 -0.75 27.76
CA LEU A 167 6.37 -0.49 28.11
C LEU A 167 6.82 0.77 27.34
N VAL A 168 7.26 1.79 28.07
CA VAL A 168 7.55 3.12 27.52
C VAL A 168 8.96 3.55 27.89
N VAL A 169 9.74 4.00 26.90
CA VAL A 169 11.00 4.71 27.12
C VAL A 169 10.69 6.20 27.23
N LEU A 170 10.93 6.77 28.40
CA LEU A 170 10.72 8.19 28.70
C LEU A 170 11.85 9.06 28.14
N PRO A 171 11.64 10.38 27.97
CA PRO A 171 12.64 11.30 27.42
C PRO A 171 13.95 11.39 28.21
N ASN A 172 13.96 10.99 29.48
CA ASN A 172 15.16 10.88 30.31
C ASN A 172 15.92 9.55 30.13
N GLY A 173 15.39 8.62 29.34
CA GLY A 173 15.95 7.29 29.09
C GLY A 173 15.42 6.18 30.00
N ASP A 174 14.61 6.49 31.01
CA ASP A 174 14.03 5.45 31.88
C ASP A 174 13.00 4.61 31.12
N VAL A 175 12.96 3.31 31.45
CA VAL A 175 11.93 2.40 30.95
C VAL A 175 10.91 2.18 32.06
N ILE A 176 9.65 2.51 31.79
CA ILE A 176 8.54 2.27 32.71
C ILE A 176 7.58 1.23 32.15
N ASP A 177 7.11 0.34 33.02
CA ASP A 177 6.04 -0.63 32.74
C ASP A 177 4.77 -0.13 33.44
N VAL A 178 3.73 0.17 32.65
CA VAL A 178 2.48 0.78 33.13
C VAL A 178 1.26 -0.02 32.68
N GLY A 179 0.19 0.08 33.47
CA GLY A 179 -1.04 -0.68 33.26
C GLY A 179 -0.94 -2.08 33.89
N THR A 180 -1.76 -3.01 33.40
CA THR A 180 -1.83 -4.39 33.92
C THR A 180 -2.22 -5.37 32.82
N ARG A 181 -2.15 -6.68 33.08
CA ARG A 181 -2.75 -7.72 32.21
C ARG A 181 -4.21 -8.01 32.56
N THR A 182 -4.78 -7.27 33.51
CA THR A 182 -6.16 -7.48 33.97
C THR A 182 -7.09 -6.40 33.42
N PRO A 183 -8.38 -6.72 33.17
CA PRO A 183 -9.34 -5.75 32.64
C PRO A 183 -9.65 -4.58 33.59
N VAL A 184 -9.37 -4.74 34.89
CA VAL A 184 -9.65 -3.73 35.92
C VAL A 184 -8.35 -3.34 36.61
N ASN A 185 -8.18 -2.04 36.83
CA ASN A 185 -7.05 -1.48 37.54
C ASN A 185 -7.47 -0.15 38.20
N SER A 186 -7.23 -0.03 39.51
CA SER A 186 -7.47 1.21 40.27
C SER A 186 -6.24 1.63 41.08
N GLY A 187 -5.06 1.08 40.75
CA GLY A 187 -3.80 1.36 41.41
C GLY A 187 -3.18 2.68 40.95
N GLY A 188 -3.76 3.82 41.33
CA GLY A 188 -3.22 5.15 41.03
C GLY A 188 -3.56 5.66 39.63
N PHE A 189 -2.69 6.49 39.05
CA PHE A 189 -2.91 7.08 37.72
C PHE A 189 -2.83 6.03 36.60
N GLN A 190 -3.77 6.10 35.66
CA GLN A 190 -3.82 5.22 34.50
C GLN A 190 -2.88 5.71 33.38
N PHE A 191 -1.58 5.56 33.59
CA PHE A 191 -0.56 6.01 32.63
C PHE A 191 -0.72 5.37 31.25
N GLU A 192 -1.10 4.09 31.19
CA GLU A 192 -1.35 3.37 29.93
C GLU A 192 -2.41 4.04 29.07
N LYS A 193 -3.45 4.62 29.69
CA LYS A 193 -4.49 5.38 29.00
C LYS A 193 -4.06 6.80 28.70
N PHE A 194 -3.27 7.40 29.58
CA PHE A 194 -2.73 8.74 29.43
C PHE A 194 -1.76 8.88 28.24
N PHE A 195 -0.95 7.85 27.97
CA PHE A 195 -0.06 7.83 26.80
C PHE A 195 -0.80 7.63 25.46
N CYS A 196 -2.03 7.11 25.47
CA CYS A 196 -2.81 6.97 24.25
C CYS A 196 -3.18 8.34 23.68
N GLY A 197 -2.85 8.59 22.41
CA GLY A 197 -3.06 9.92 21.78
C GLY A 197 -1.92 10.91 22.05
N SER A 198 -0.81 10.50 22.65
CA SER A 198 0.33 11.40 22.92
C SER A 198 1.17 11.73 21.68
N GLU A 199 0.92 11.07 20.55
CA GLU A 199 1.61 11.29 19.26
C GLU A 199 3.14 11.29 19.36
N GLY A 200 3.68 10.43 20.24
CA GLY A 200 5.13 10.34 20.48
C GLY A 200 5.74 11.58 21.15
N THR A 201 4.94 12.46 21.75
CA THR A 201 5.46 13.66 22.46
C THR A 201 5.90 13.39 23.88
N LEU A 202 5.56 12.23 24.47
CA LEU A 202 5.83 11.92 25.88
C LEU A 202 6.73 10.69 26.10
N GLY A 203 7.11 9.99 25.02
CA GLY A 203 7.94 8.79 25.10
C GLY A 203 7.77 7.88 23.88
N ILE A 204 8.51 6.77 23.88
CA ILE A 204 8.52 5.78 22.80
C ILE A 204 8.02 4.44 23.36
N PHE A 205 6.95 3.90 22.78
CA PHE A 205 6.42 2.58 23.16
C PHE A 205 7.31 1.48 22.60
N THR A 206 7.64 0.47 23.39
CA THR A 206 8.44 -0.70 22.97
C THR A 206 7.71 -2.03 23.16
N GLU A 207 6.63 -2.04 23.94
CA GLU A 207 5.71 -3.16 24.09
C GLU A 207 4.30 -2.65 24.39
N ILE A 208 3.29 -3.36 23.90
CA ILE A 208 1.88 -3.03 24.07
C ILE A 208 1.15 -4.29 24.53
N VAL A 209 0.41 -4.19 25.63
CA VAL A 209 -0.52 -5.23 26.09
C VAL A 209 -1.92 -4.83 25.63
N LEU A 210 -2.54 -5.64 24.79
CA LEU A 210 -3.86 -5.38 24.23
C LEU A 210 -4.86 -6.41 24.71
N LYS A 211 -6.07 -5.97 25.07
CA LYS A 211 -7.26 -6.80 25.13
C LYS A 211 -7.52 -7.42 23.76
N ILE A 212 -8.16 -8.58 23.70
CA ILE A 212 -8.71 -9.17 22.46
C ILE A 212 -10.21 -9.45 22.62
N ALA A 213 -10.96 -9.35 21.53
CA ALA A 213 -12.40 -9.57 21.51
C ALA A 213 -12.77 -10.81 20.68
N PRO A 214 -13.78 -11.61 21.07
CA PRO A 214 -14.24 -12.72 20.27
C PRO A 214 -14.88 -12.21 18.97
N LYS A 215 -14.67 -12.91 17.86
CA LYS A 215 -15.33 -12.58 16.59
C LYS A 215 -16.85 -12.84 16.70
N PRO A 216 -17.70 -11.95 16.16
CA PRO A 216 -19.14 -12.18 16.11
C PRO A 216 -19.46 -13.42 15.25
N LYS A 217 -20.54 -14.13 15.61
CA LYS A 217 -20.97 -15.37 14.93
C LYS A 217 -21.74 -15.10 13.64
N ALA A 218 -22.42 -13.96 13.57
CA ALA A 218 -23.15 -13.51 12.41
C ALA A 218 -23.02 -11.99 12.27
N LYS A 219 -23.23 -11.50 11.06
CA LYS A 219 -23.34 -10.07 10.73
C LYS A 219 -24.27 -9.90 9.54
N ALA A 220 -24.91 -8.75 9.44
CA ALA A 220 -25.71 -8.34 8.29
C ALA A 220 -25.63 -6.83 8.12
N ALA A 221 -25.90 -6.36 6.89
CA ALA A 221 -25.92 -4.96 6.56
C ALA A 221 -27.27 -4.50 6.01
N CYS A 222 -27.59 -3.23 6.28
CA CYS A 222 -28.62 -2.48 5.60
C CYS A 222 -27.98 -1.25 4.95
N VAL A 223 -28.20 -1.07 3.66
CA VAL A 223 -27.87 0.15 2.93
C VAL A 223 -29.14 0.98 2.78
N ALA A 224 -29.08 2.27 3.05
CA ALA A 224 -30.22 3.19 2.91
C ALA A 224 -29.81 4.44 2.13
N PHE A 225 -30.68 4.89 1.23
CA PHE A 225 -30.45 6.04 0.36
C PHE A 225 -31.48 7.14 0.60
N PHE A 226 -31.03 8.39 0.58
CA PHE A 226 -31.81 9.56 0.94
C PHE A 226 -31.58 10.70 -0.06
N ASP A 227 -32.65 11.44 -0.37
CA ASP A 227 -32.59 12.66 -1.20
C ASP A 227 -32.32 13.93 -0.37
N ASP A 228 -32.10 13.79 0.94
CA ASP A 228 -31.88 14.90 1.87
C ASP A 228 -30.83 14.52 2.93
N LEU A 229 -29.80 15.37 3.09
CA LEU A 229 -28.70 15.15 4.03
C LEU A 229 -29.12 15.24 5.49
N GLU A 230 -30.08 16.12 5.81
CA GLU A 230 -30.58 16.31 7.17
C GLU A 230 -31.35 15.05 7.61
N LYS A 231 -32.20 14.48 6.74
CA LYS A 231 -32.85 13.18 6.94
C LYS A 231 -31.85 12.03 7.08
N THR A 232 -30.78 12.05 6.27
CA THR A 232 -29.70 11.05 6.36
C THR A 232 -29.08 11.07 7.76
N GLY A 233 -28.68 12.25 8.25
CA GLY A 233 -28.13 12.40 9.59
C GLY A 233 -29.16 12.07 10.69
N GLN A 234 -30.43 12.44 10.49
CA GLN A 234 -31.49 12.21 11.47
C GLN A 234 -31.76 10.72 11.64
N CYS A 235 -31.67 9.94 10.55
CA CYS A 235 -31.76 8.48 10.60
C CYS A 235 -30.72 7.87 11.55
N VAL A 236 -29.50 8.39 11.58
CA VAL A 236 -28.44 7.91 12.48
C VAL A 236 -28.85 8.12 13.94
N ALA A 237 -29.31 9.32 14.28
CA ALA A 237 -29.80 9.62 15.63
C ALA A 237 -31.02 8.75 16.00
N ASN A 238 -31.94 8.53 15.06
CA ASN A 238 -33.12 7.70 15.25
C ASN A 238 -32.76 6.25 15.54
N ILE A 239 -31.79 5.67 14.81
CA ILE A 239 -31.30 4.31 15.02
C ILE A 239 -30.74 4.15 16.45
N ILE A 240 -29.86 5.06 16.87
CA ILE A 240 -29.24 5.01 18.21
C ILE A 240 -30.30 5.19 19.31
N SER A 241 -31.30 6.05 19.08
CA SER A 241 -32.39 6.28 20.05
C SER A 241 -33.28 5.06 20.31
N GLN A 242 -33.22 4.01 19.48
CA GLN A 242 -33.91 2.73 19.72
C GLN A 242 -33.24 1.88 20.82
N GLY A 243 -32.11 2.33 21.39
CA GLY A 243 -31.34 1.56 22.38
C GLY A 243 -30.49 0.44 21.77
N MET A 244 -30.36 0.41 20.45
CA MET A 244 -29.51 -0.52 19.71
C MET A 244 -28.09 0.02 19.56
N VAL A 245 -27.10 -0.87 19.54
CA VAL A 245 -25.69 -0.53 19.30
C VAL A 245 -25.21 -1.28 18.06
N PRO A 246 -25.43 -0.73 16.85
CA PRO A 246 -24.91 -1.31 15.62
C PRO A 246 -23.40 -1.46 15.69
N SER A 247 -22.84 -2.42 14.96
CA SER A 247 -21.38 -2.56 14.91
C SER A 247 -20.76 -1.36 14.20
N GLN A 248 -21.39 -0.86 13.14
CA GLN A 248 -20.94 0.29 12.36
C GLN A 248 -22.12 1.03 11.72
N ILE A 249 -22.04 2.37 11.60
CA ILE A 249 -22.90 3.18 10.73
C ILE A 249 -22.01 4.16 9.97
N GLU A 250 -21.87 3.94 8.67
CA GLU A 250 -21.09 4.80 7.79
C GLU A 250 -22.00 5.69 6.95
N ILE A 251 -21.59 6.94 6.75
CA ILE A 251 -22.25 7.89 5.86
C ILE A 251 -21.37 8.24 4.66
N MET A 252 -22.00 8.43 3.49
CA MET A 252 -21.38 9.02 2.30
C MET A 252 -22.34 10.04 1.69
N THR A 253 -21.84 11.23 1.36
CA THR A 253 -22.58 12.28 0.65
C THR A 253 -22.54 12.08 -0.87
N GLY A 254 -23.35 12.82 -1.62
CA GLY A 254 -23.46 12.67 -3.08
C GLY A 254 -22.13 12.72 -3.84
N ILE A 255 -21.21 13.63 -3.50
CA ILE A 255 -19.87 13.70 -4.11
C ILE A 255 -19.06 12.43 -3.79
N SER A 256 -19.10 11.95 -2.54
CA SER A 256 -18.46 10.70 -2.12
C SER A 256 -19.01 9.48 -2.89
N ILE A 257 -20.32 9.43 -3.11
CA ILE A 257 -20.97 8.35 -3.88
C ILE A 257 -20.50 8.37 -5.34
N LYS A 258 -20.49 9.56 -5.98
CA LYS A 258 -19.98 9.74 -7.34
C LYS A 258 -18.53 9.30 -7.48
N ALA A 259 -17.67 9.65 -6.53
CA ALA A 259 -16.27 9.27 -6.52
C ALA A 259 -16.08 7.75 -6.47
N VAL A 260 -16.77 7.05 -5.55
CA VAL A 260 -16.65 5.60 -5.43
C VAL A 260 -17.26 4.88 -6.64
N ASN A 261 -18.37 5.38 -7.18
CA ASN A 261 -18.96 4.84 -8.42
C ASN A 261 -17.98 4.95 -9.59
N LYS A 262 -17.34 6.11 -9.78
CA LYS A 262 -16.32 6.29 -10.83
C LYS A 262 -15.12 5.36 -10.64
N ALA A 263 -14.65 5.20 -9.40
CA ALA A 263 -13.45 4.43 -9.09
C ALA A 263 -13.65 2.90 -9.13
N LYS A 264 -14.85 2.41 -8.82
CA LYS A 264 -15.11 0.98 -8.57
C LYS A 264 -16.27 0.39 -9.36
N GLY A 265 -17.09 1.22 -10.00
CA GLY A 265 -18.29 0.76 -10.71
C GLY A 265 -19.31 0.09 -9.78
N LEU A 266 -19.50 0.60 -8.56
CA LEU A 266 -20.41 -0.01 -7.57
C LEU A 266 -21.90 0.05 -7.96
N GLY A 267 -22.27 0.94 -8.88
CA GLY A 267 -23.65 1.11 -9.32
C GLY A 267 -24.57 1.65 -8.24
N LEU A 268 -24.05 2.46 -7.30
CA LEU A 268 -24.86 3.10 -6.26
C LEU A 268 -25.74 4.20 -6.87
N PRO A 269 -27.00 4.38 -6.43
CA PRO A 269 -27.85 5.49 -6.85
C PRO A 269 -27.22 6.85 -6.58
N GLU A 270 -27.35 7.79 -7.53
CA GLU A 270 -27.07 9.20 -7.25
C GLU A 270 -28.14 9.74 -6.29
N CYS A 271 -27.71 10.21 -5.12
CA CYS A 271 -28.59 10.72 -4.08
C CYS A 271 -27.82 11.73 -3.21
N ALA A 272 -28.52 12.40 -2.29
CA ALA A 272 -27.89 13.35 -1.39
C ALA A 272 -27.00 12.64 -0.36
N GLY A 273 -27.50 11.55 0.23
CA GLY A 273 -26.79 10.79 1.25
C GLY A 273 -27.10 9.30 1.25
N MET A 274 -26.11 8.50 1.64
CA MET A 274 -26.21 7.06 1.82
C MET A 274 -25.72 6.67 3.22
N LEU A 275 -26.44 5.76 3.87
CA LEU A 275 -25.99 5.06 5.07
C LEU A 275 -25.66 3.61 4.76
N LEU A 276 -24.52 3.13 5.26
CA LEU A 276 -24.15 1.71 5.31
C LEU A 276 -24.10 1.28 6.78
N ILE A 277 -25.08 0.50 7.20
CA ILE A 277 -25.29 0.12 8.61
C ILE A 277 -25.01 -1.37 8.75
N GLU A 278 -24.13 -1.75 9.68
CA GLU A 278 -23.85 -3.14 10.04
C GLU A 278 -24.31 -3.44 11.45
N VAL A 279 -24.89 -4.62 11.63
CA VAL A 279 -25.16 -5.23 12.93
C VAL A 279 -24.44 -6.57 12.99
N ASP A 280 -23.90 -6.92 14.15
CA ASP A 280 -23.16 -8.17 14.37
C ASP A 280 -23.48 -8.79 15.73
N GLY A 281 -23.24 -10.09 15.87
CA GLY A 281 -23.43 -10.78 17.14
C GLY A 281 -23.94 -12.22 16.99
N HIS A 282 -24.91 -12.58 17.83
CA HIS A 282 -25.62 -13.85 17.72
C HIS A 282 -26.61 -13.82 16.55
N PRO A 283 -26.76 -14.90 15.76
CA PRO A 283 -27.66 -14.91 14.59
C PRO A 283 -29.08 -14.40 14.88
N SER A 284 -29.67 -14.81 16.01
CA SER A 284 -31.02 -14.37 16.39
C SER A 284 -31.14 -12.86 16.68
N VAL A 285 -30.06 -12.23 17.16
CA VAL A 285 -30.02 -10.79 17.42
C VAL A 285 -29.84 -10.04 16.10
N VAL A 286 -28.91 -10.49 15.26
CA VAL A 286 -28.63 -9.90 13.94
C VAL A 286 -29.89 -9.84 13.07
N SER A 287 -30.66 -10.92 13.00
CA SER A 287 -31.91 -10.94 12.21
C SER A 287 -32.94 -9.92 12.72
N GLN A 288 -33.08 -9.74 14.04
CA GLN A 288 -34.04 -8.78 14.61
C GLN A 288 -33.58 -7.33 14.46
N GLU A 289 -32.29 -7.07 14.72
CA GLU A 289 -31.70 -5.74 14.67
C GLU A 289 -31.69 -5.21 13.24
N VAL A 290 -31.34 -6.02 12.25
CA VAL A 290 -31.28 -5.55 10.85
C VAL A 290 -32.65 -5.22 10.28
N GLU A 291 -33.70 -5.96 10.66
CA GLU A 291 -35.09 -5.62 10.30
C GLU A 291 -35.52 -4.31 10.95
N LEU A 292 -35.15 -4.09 12.22
CA LEU A 292 -35.42 -2.83 12.90
C LEU A 292 -34.69 -1.66 12.23
N VAL A 293 -33.42 -1.83 11.87
CA VAL A 293 -32.65 -0.84 11.09
C VAL A 293 -33.40 -0.47 9.81
N GLY A 294 -33.82 -1.45 9.01
CA GLY A 294 -34.54 -1.21 7.77
C GLY A 294 -35.82 -0.40 7.97
N ARG A 295 -36.61 -0.73 9.00
CA ARG A 295 -37.82 0.03 9.36
C ARG A 295 -37.50 1.48 9.76
N VAL A 296 -36.47 1.69 10.59
CA VAL A 296 -36.07 3.04 11.02
C VAL A 296 -35.57 3.86 9.84
N CYS A 297 -34.82 3.27 8.91
CA CYS A 297 -34.39 3.94 7.69
C CYS A 297 -35.57 4.42 6.84
N GLN A 298 -36.56 3.56 6.63
CA GLN A 298 -37.78 3.91 5.89
C GLN A 298 -38.59 5.02 6.60
N GLN A 299 -38.78 4.90 7.91
CA GLN A 299 -39.46 5.92 8.72
C GLN A 299 -38.72 7.26 8.73
N SER A 300 -37.40 7.23 8.60
CA SER A 300 -36.55 8.43 8.50
C SER A 300 -36.51 9.02 7.08
N GLY A 301 -37.24 8.43 6.13
CA GLY A 301 -37.42 8.96 4.77
C GLY A 301 -36.42 8.43 3.75
N ALA A 302 -35.81 7.26 3.97
CA ALA A 302 -35.04 6.59 2.93
C ALA A 302 -35.97 6.19 1.76
N PHE A 303 -35.63 6.57 0.53
CA PHE A 303 -36.42 6.19 -0.65
C PHE A 303 -36.14 4.75 -1.10
N GLN A 304 -34.99 4.21 -0.73
CA GLN A 304 -34.58 2.84 -1.03
C GLN A 304 -33.73 2.28 0.12
N THR A 305 -33.96 1.01 0.43
CA THR A 305 -33.16 0.22 1.37
C THR A 305 -32.77 -1.12 0.76
N GLU A 306 -31.52 -1.56 0.93
CA GLU A 306 -31.01 -2.87 0.52
C GLU A 306 -30.52 -3.64 1.74
N PHE A 307 -31.07 -4.83 1.98
CA PHE A 307 -30.56 -5.78 2.98
C PHE A 307 -29.56 -6.75 2.34
N THR A 308 -28.47 -7.05 3.03
CA THR A 308 -27.54 -8.10 2.61
C THR A 308 -26.82 -8.74 3.80
N ASP A 309 -26.81 -10.07 3.84
CA ASP A 309 -25.97 -10.90 4.67
C ASP A 309 -24.92 -11.68 3.84
N ASP A 310 -24.88 -11.45 2.52
CA ASP A 310 -23.88 -12.02 1.62
C ASP A 310 -22.50 -11.40 1.91
N PRO A 311 -21.51 -12.20 2.36
CA PRO A 311 -20.18 -11.69 2.64
C PRO A 311 -19.52 -11.00 1.45
N GLN A 312 -19.78 -11.43 0.21
CA GLN A 312 -19.16 -10.83 -0.99
C GLN A 312 -19.74 -9.44 -1.29
N ARG A 313 -21.07 -9.30 -1.25
CA ARG A 313 -21.74 -8.00 -1.38
C ARG A 313 -21.30 -7.03 -0.28
N MET A 314 -21.27 -7.48 0.98
CA MET A 314 -20.77 -6.66 2.09
C MET A 314 -19.32 -6.23 1.85
N GLU A 315 -18.41 -7.14 1.53
CA GLU A 315 -17.00 -6.83 1.27
C GLU A 315 -16.86 -5.77 0.17
N THR A 316 -17.66 -5.85 -0.88
CA THR A 316 -17.69 -4.88 -1.99
C THR A 316 -18.09 -3.49 -1.52
N LEU A 317 -19.16 -3.38 -0.71
CA LEU A 317 -19.64 -2.11 -0.16
C LEU A 317 -18.62 -1.49 0.80
N TRP A 318 -18.10 -2.27 1.74
CA TRP A 318 -17.09 -1.83 2.72
C TRP A 318 -15.80 -1.40 2.05
N LYS A 319 -15.37 -2.11 1.00
CA LYS A 319 -14.19 -1.73 0.24
C LYS A 319 -14.37 -0.37 -0.44
N GLY A 320 -15.53 -0.11 -1.03
CA GLY A 320 -15.86 1.21 -1.58
C GLY A 320 -15.72 2.33 -0.55
N ARG A 321 -16.30 2.13 0.64
CA ARG A 321 -16.21 3.08 1.75
C ARG A 321 -14.79 3.25 2.31
N LYS A 322 -14.01 2.16 2.43
CA LYS A 322 -12.61 2.16 2.93
C LYS A 322 -11.67 2.88 1.95
N GLU A 323 -11.97 2.84 0.65
CA GLU A 323 -11.18 3.45 -0.42
C GLU A 323 -11.68 4.87 -0.79
N MET A 324 -12.38 5.57 0.12
CA MET A 324 -12.96 6.90 -0.15
C MET A 324 -11.92 7.97 -0.54
N ILE A 325 -10.91 8.19 0.30
CA ILE A 325 -9.83 9.18 0.06
C ILE A 325 -9.20 8.99 -1.34
N PRO A 326 -8.72 7.80 -1.71
CA PRO A 326 -8.15 7.61 -3.03
C PRO A 326 -9.17 7.68 -4.18
N SER A 327 -10.45 7.35 -3.94
CA SER A 327 -11.51 7.50 -4.94
C SER A 327 -11.84 8.97 -5.22
N LEU A 328 -11.81 9.83 -4.19
CA LEU A 328 -11.98 11.27 -4.34
C LEU A 328 -10.88 11.87 -5.21
N SER A 329 -9.62 11.43 -5.04
CA SER A 329 -8.48 11.96 -5.80
C SER A 329 -8.56 11.70 -7.32
N ILE A 330 -9.44 10.81 -7.79
CA ILE A 330 -9.60 10.55 -9.23
C ILE A 330 -10.94 11.06 -9.77
N LEU A 331 -11.73 11.75 -8.93
CA LEU A 331 -13.06 12.23 -9.31
C LEU A 331 -12.97 13.29 -10.43
N GLN A 332 -12.03 14.22 -10.32
CA GLN A 332 -11.76 15.26 -11.29
C GLN A 332 -10.29 15.22 -11.69
N LYS A 333 -10.03 15.40 -12.99
CA LYS A 333 -8.67 15.54 -13.52
C LYS A 333 -8.04 16.82 -12.95
N GLU A 334 -6.74 16.84 -12.69
CA GLU A 334 -6.00 17.96 -12.06
C GLU A 334 -6.21 18.11 -10.54
N TYR A 335 -7.25 17.50 -9.97
CA TYR A 335 -7.53 17.60 -8.54
C TYR A 335 -6.92 16.44 -7.75
N ALA A 336 -6.55 16.70 -6.51
CA ALA A 336 -6.12 15.69 -5.55
C ALA A 336 -6.86 15.87 -4.24
N THR A 337 -7.06 14.77 -3.51
CA THR A 337 -7.56 14.83 -2.14
C THR A 337 -6.45 15.29 -1.21
N VAL A 338 -6.57 16.50 -0.71
CA VAL A 338 -5.66 17.12 0.26
C VAL A 338 -6.20 16.91 1.67
N MET A 339 -5.34 16.50 2.60
CA MET A 339 -5.70 16.11 3.96
C MET A 339 -5.93 17.34 4.85
N LEU A 340 -7.01 18.07 4.57
CA LEU A 340 -7.47 19.27 5.27
C LEU A 340 -8.94 19.13 5.67
N ALA A 341 -9.36 19.94 6.65
CA ALA A 341 -10.68 19.90 7.28
C ALA A 341 -11.08 18.44 7.54
N ASP A 342 -10.44 17.75 8.48
CA ASP A 342 -10.58 16.31 8.59
C ASP A 342 -11.03 15.86 9.98
N ASP A 343 -11.80 14.77 10.01
CA ASP A 343 -12.03 13.91 11.16
C ASP A 343 -12.49 14.70 12.39
N MET A 344 -13.63 15.37 12.24
CA MET A 344 -14.27 16.13 13.32
C MET A 344 -15.42 15.29 13.88
N ALA A 345 -15.69 15.38 15.18
CA ALA A 345 -16.84 14.68 15.75
C ALA A 345 -17.79 15.63 16.46
N VAL A 346 -19.09 15.38 16.32
CA VAL A 346 -20.17 16.09 17.05
C VAL A 346 -20.95 15.09 17.90
N PRO A 347 -21.68 15.53 18.94
CA PRO A 347 -22.68 14.70 19.58
C PRO A 347 -23.63 14.10 18.52
N ILE A 348 -23.97 12.82 18.63
CA ILE A 348 -24.69 12.07 17.56
C ILE A 348 -25.97 12.78 17.11
N TYR A 349 -26.71 13.39 18.03
CA TYR A 349 -27.93 14.14 17.73
C TYR A 349 -27.71 15.43 16.92
N ASN A 350 -26.46 15.90 16.79
CA ASN A 350 -26.07 17.06 15.98
C ASN A 350 -25.45 16.68 14.63
N VAL A 351 -25.30 15.38 14.31
CA VAL A 351 -24.87 14.92 12.98
C VAL A 351 -25.66 15.55 11.82
N PRO A 352 -27.01 15.66 11.87
CA PRO A 352 -27.78 16.31 10.80
C PRO A 352 -27.33 17.76 10.54
N LYS A 353 -27.13 18.52 11.61
CA LYS A 353 -26.75 19.94 11.54
C LYS A 353 -25.32 20.11 11.04
N ALA A 354 -24.41 19.22 11.43
CA ALA A 354 -23.02 19.25 10.98
C ALA A 354 -22.93 18.98 9.47
N LEU A 355 -23.63 17.97 8.96
CA LEU A 355 -23.67 17.66 7.52
C LEU A 355 -24.18 18.84 6.69
N LYS A 356 -25.27 19.47 7.14
CA LYS A 356 -25.82 20.66 6.49
C LYS A 356 -24.84 21.83 6.49
N ALA A 357 -24.20 22.10 7.63
CA ALA A 357 -23.20 23.17 7.72
C ALA A 357 -22.00 22.92 6.79
N PHE A 358 -21.51 21.67 6.70
CA PHE A 358 -20.42 21.32 5.79
C PHE A 358 -20.81 21.52 4.33
N ASP A 359 -22.02 21.12 3.94
CA ASP A 359 -22.53 21.32 2.58
C ASP A 359 -22.67 22.82 2.25
N GLU A 360 -23.28 23.61 3.14
CA GLU A 360 -23.44 25.06 3.00
C GLU A 360 -22.09 25.80 2.92
N ILE A 361 -21.09 25.38 3.69
CA ILE A 361 -19.73 25.93 3.62
C ILE A 361 -19.05 25.53 2.32
N SER A 362 -19.11 24.25 1.93
CA SER A 362 -18.47 23.76 0.70
C SER A 362 -19.01 24.46 -0.55
N ASN A 363 -20.31 24.78 -0.59
CA ASN A 363 -20.96 25.43 -1.72
C ASN A 363 -20.56 26.92 -1.92
N GLN A 364 -19.78 27.50 -1.02
CA GLN A 364 -19.29 28.88 -1.12
C GLN A 364 -17.96 29.01 -1.88
N TYR A 365 -17.34 27.89 -2.24
CA TYR A 365 -15.98 27.84 -2.79
C TYR A 365 -15.91 26.98 -4.07
N ASP A 366 -14.85 27.16 -4.84
CA ASP A 366 -14.52 26.38 -6.05
C ASP A 366 -13.71 25.10 -5.74
N ILE A 367 -13.73 24.69 -4.46
CA ILE A 367 -13.15 23.44 -3.98
C ILE A 367 -14.25 22.57 -3.41
N HIS A 368 -14.09 21.25 -3.48
CA HIS A 368 -15.07 20.33 -2.93
C HIS A 368 -14.64 19.84 -1.56
N ILE A 369 -15.53 19.88 -0.57
CA ILE A 369 -15.25 19.40 0.79
C ILE A 369 -16.32 18.37 1.21
N PRO A 370 -16.35 17.20 0.55
CA PRO A 370 -17.38 16.20 0.79
C PRO A 370 -17.27 15.59 2.18
N ALA A 371 -18.42 15.43 2.83
CA ALA A 371 -18.52 14.71 4.10
C ALA A 371 -18.76 13.20 3.88
N TYR A 372 -18.14 12.40 4.72
CA TYR A 372 -18.36 10.96 4.88
C TYR A 372 -17.91 10.57 6.28
N GLY A 373 -18.19 9.37 6.80
CA GLY A 373 -17.61 9.01 8.10
C GLY A 373 -18.37 8.04 8.96
N HIS A 374 -17.84 7.86 10.16
CA HIS A 374 -18.37 6.99 11.21
C HIS A 374 -19.50 7.71 11.94
N ALA A 375 -20.64 7.84 11.28
CA ALA A 375 -21.79 8.60 11.78
C ALA A 375 -22.29 8.06 13.13
N ALA A 376 -22.11 6.77 13.40
CA ALA A 376 -22.46 6.11 14.65
C ALA A 376 -21.77 6.71 15.89
N THR A 377 -20.56 7.27 15.75
CA THR A 377 -19.84 7.95 16.83
C THR A 377 -19.87 9.47 16.67
N GLY A 378 -20.69 9.98 15.73
CA GLY A 378 -20.71 11.37 15.33
C GLY A 378 -19.44 11.86 14.64
N ASN A 379 -18.53 10.94 14.28
CA ASN A 379 -17.27 11.28 13.59
C ASN A 379 -17.50 11.44 12.09
N LEU A 380 -17.29 12.65 11.60
CA LEU A 380 -17.47 13.08 10.23
C LEU A 380 -16.12 13.48 9.66
N HIS A 381 -15.68 12.69 8.69
CA HIS A 381 -14.55 13.00 7.84
C HIS A 381 -14.98 13.96 6.75
N THR A 382 -14.26 15.05 6.64
CA THR A 382 -14.23 15.87 5.43
C THR A 382 -12.82 15.80 4.85
N LYS A 383 -12.68 16.07 3.56
CA LYS A 383 -11.38 16.21 2.89
C LYS A 383 -11.52 17.28 1.83
N VAL A 384 -10.46 18.04 1.58
CA VAL A 384 -10.48 19.06 0.53
C VAL A 384 -10.03 18.42 -0.78
N LEU A 385 -10.93 18.34 -1.75
CA LEU A 385 -10.63 17.95 -3.11
C LEU A 385 -10.41 19.22 -3.94
N MET A 386 -9.15 19.45 -4.33
CA MET A 386 -8.70 20.67 -5.02
C MET A 386 -7.49 20.38 -5.90
N ASP A 387 -7.18 21.25 -6.86
CA ASP A 387 -5.87 21.29 -7.51
C ASP A 387 -4.84 21.91 -6.56
N PRO A 388 -3.84 21.15 -6.06
CA PRO A 388 -2.85 21.66 -5.11
C PRO A 388 -1.76 22.52 -5.76
N THR A 389 -1.72 22.62 -7.08
CA THR A 389 -0.83 23.52 -7.83
C THR A 389 -1.46 24.91 -8.04
N ASN A 390 -2.75 25.06 -7.77
CA ASN A 390 -3.47 26.34 -7.84
C ASN A 390 -3.40 27.08 -6.49
N PRO A 391 -2.71 28.23 -6.39
CA PRO A 391 -2.62 29.01 -5.15
C PRO A 391 -3.97 29.55 -4.65
N ASP A 392 -4.93 29.81 -5.54
CA ASP A 392 -6.25 30.33 -5.14
C ASP A 392 -7.09 29.26 -4.45
N HIS A 393 -6.92 27.99 -4.81
CA HIS A 393 -7.54 26.88 -4.08
C HIS A 393 -7.01 26.78 -2.65
N TRP A 394 -5.70 26.99 -2.44
CA TRP A 394 -5.11 27.02 -1.09
C TRP A 394 -5.68 28.16 -0.25
N LYS A 395 -5.84 29.37 -0.81
CA LYS A 395 -6.49 30.49 -0.11
C LYS A 395 -7.93 30.16 0.29
N GLN A 396 -8.70 29.59 -0.63
CA GLN A 396 -10.08 29.16 -0.36
C GLN A 396 -10.13 28.08 0.73
N ALA A 397 -9.22 27.11 0.70
CA ALA A 397 -9.11 26.09 1.75
C ALA A 397 -8.72 26.70 3.11
N GLU A 398 -7.81 27.67 3.12
CA GLU A 398 -7.39 28.39 4.33
C GLU A 398 -8.55 29.16 4.98
N GLU A 399 -9.51 29.63 4.19
CA GLU A 399 -10.74 30.27 4.70
C GLU A 399 -11.84 29.27 5.08
N ALA A 400 -12.04 28.22 4.29
CA ALA A 400 -13.13 27.26 4.47
C ALA A 400 -12.91 26.34 5.68
N VAL A 401 -11.67 25.85 5.86
CA VAL A 401 -11.33 24.87 6.91
C VAL A 401 -11.63 25.39 8.32
N PRO A 402 -11.23 26.63 8.73
CA PRO A 402 -11.59 27.17 10.03
C PRO A 402 -13.10 27.29 10.25
N ARG A 403 -13.87 27.63 9.22
CA ARG A 403 -15.34 27.71 9.32
C ARG A 403 -15.97 26.36 9.63
N MET A 404 -15.42 25.28 9.09
CA MET A 404 -15.88 23.92 9.39
C MET A 404 -15.61 23.53 10.85
N TYR A 405 -14.40 23.76 11.34
CA TYR A 405 -14.08 23.52 12.74
C TYR A 405 -14.94 24.38 13.68
N ASP A 406 -15.17 25.65 13.33
CA ASP A 406 -16.00 26.55 14.12
C ASP A 406 -17.46 26.09 14.18
N ALA A 407 -18.01 25.59 13.08
CA ALA A 407 -19.34 24.99 13.05
C ALA A 407 -19.42 23.75 13.97
N VAL A 408 -18.42 22.88 13.94
CA VAL A 408 -18.35 21.71 14.82
C VAL A 408 -18.26 22.11 16.30
N LEU A 409 -17.40 23.07 16.63
CA LEU A 409 -17.25 23.56 18.01
C LEU A 409 -18.53 24.22 18.51
N ALA A 410 -19.24 24.98 17.66
CA ALA A 410 -20.54 25.56 18.00
C ALA A 410 -21.62 24.50 18.28
N LEU A 411 -21.49 23.31 17.68
CA LEU A 411 -22.35 22.14 17.92
C LEU A 411 -21.91 21.30 19.13
N GLY A 412 -20.93 21.75 19.92
CA GLY A 412 -20.40 21.03 21.07
C GLY A 412 -19.53 19.84 20.69
N GLY A 413 -18.96 19.85 19.48
CA GLY A 413 -18.07 18.81 18.97
C GLY A 413 -16.61 18.94 19.40
N THR A 414 -15.77 18.10 18.80
CA THR A 414 -14.31 18.01 18.98
C THR A 414 -13.61 18.15 17.63
N THR A 415 -12.43 18.74 17.66
CA THR A 415 -11.56 18.95 16.48
C THR A 415 -10.97 17.66 15.92
N THR A 416 -10.97 16.59 16.71
CA THR A 416 -10.48 15.29 16.24
C THR A 416 -11.32 14.14 16.79
N GLY A 417 -11.68 13.20 15.91
CA GLY A 417 -12.31 11.94 16.25
C GLY A 417 -11.29 10.81 16.42
N GLU A 418 -10.33 10.68 15.50
CA GLU A 418 -9.46 9.51 15.42
C GLU A 418 -8.04 9.70 14.85
N HIS A 419 -7.79 10.76 14.08
CA HIS A 419 -6.52 11.00 13.37
C HIS A 419 -5.47 11.75 14.19
N GLY A 420 -5.80 12.13 15.43
CA GLY A 420 -4.94 12.98 16.25
C GLY A 420 -5.01 14.46 15.86
N ILE A 421 -4.06 15.25 16.33
CA ILE A 421 -3.99 16.70 16.16
C ILE A 421 -2.75 17.12 15.36
N GLY A 422 -1.58 16.55 15.68
CA GLY A 422 -0.31 16.85 15.03
C GLY A 422 -0.02 18.34 14.89
N ILE A 423 0.27 18.75 13.65
CA ILE A 423 0.49 20.12 13.20
C ILE A 423 -0.83 20.67 12.64
N THR A 424 -1.46 19.92 11.73
CA THR A 424 -2.58 20.40 10.89
C THR A 424 -3.79 20.83 11.70
N LYS A 425 -4.09 20.17 12.84
CA LYS A 425 -5.25 20.52 13.67
C LYS A 425 -4.92 21.31 14.93
N ALA A 426 -3.63 21.57 15.20
CA ALA A 426 -3.21 22.20 16.44
C ALA A 426 -3.85 23.58 16.68
N PRO A 427 -3.96 24.49 15.68
CA PRO A 427 -4.62 25.78 15.89
C PRO A 427 -6.07 25.64 16.39
N PHE A 428 -6.79 24.63 15.90
CA PHE A 428 -8.18 24.37 16.30
C PHE A 428 -8.26 23.70 17.68
N LEU A 429 -7.33 22.78 18.02
CA LEU A 429 -7.21 22.25 19.38
C LEU A 429 -7.00 23.38 20.39
N HIS A 430 -6.17 24.38 20.05
CA HIS A 430 -5.88 25.49 20.94
C HIS A 430 -7.11 26.34 21.19
N LYS A 431 -7.98 26.48 20.19
CA LYS A 431 -9.31 27.09 20.34
C LYS A 431 -10.25 26.23 21.19
N GLU A 432 -10.35 24.94 20.90
CA GLU A 432 -11.22 23.99 21.62
C GLU A 432 -10.84 23.83 23.09
N LYS A 433 -9.54 23.74 23.38
CA LYS A 433 -8.96 23.29 24.66
C LYS A 433 -8.01 24.30 25.28
N ALA A 434 -8.22 25.60 25.07
CA ALA A 434 -7.32 26.67 25.51
C ALA A 434 -6.81 26.54 26.96
N GLY A 435 -7.69 26.13 27.90
CA GLY A 435 -7.32 25.87 29.28
C GLY A 435 -6.45 24.61 29.47
N ALA A 436 -6.79 23.51 28.80
CA ALA A 436 -6.06 22.25 28.91
C ALA A 436 -4.71 22.28 28.19
N VAL A 437 -4.54 23.09 27.13
CA VAL A 437 -3.26 23.28 26.45
C VAL A 437 -2.16 23.72 27.41
N LYS A 438 -2.47 24.59 28.39
CA LYS A 438 -1.50 24.99 29.42
C LYS A 438 -1.05 23.81 30.29
N ALA A 439 -1.98 22.93 30.66
CA ALA A 439 -1.68 21.71 31.41
C ALA A 439 -0.86 20.72 30.57
N MET A 440 -1.21 20.55 29.28
CA MET A 440 -0.44 19.72 28.35
C MET A 440 1.02 20.20 28.24
N LYS A 441 1.25 21.51 28.11
CA LYS A 441 2.59 22.10 28.11
C LYS A 441 3.34 21.84 29.43
N ALA A 442 2.66 21.97 30.57
CA ALA A 442 3.27 21.72 31.87
C ALA A 442 3.70 20.25 32.04
N ILE A 443 2.85 19.30 31.64
CA ILE A 443 3.16 17.87 31.63
C ILE A 443 4.32 17.59 30.68
N LYS A 444 4.26 18.10 29.45
CA LYS A 444 5.32 17.95 28.46
C LYS A 444 6.66 18.41 29.01
N LYS A 445 6.71 19.61 29.61
CA LYS A 445 7.92 20.15 30.24
C LYS A 445 8.41 19.30 31.42
N ALA A 446 7.50 18.70 32.20
CA ALA A 446 7.86 17.86 33.33
C ALA A 446 8.49 16.52 32.90
N LEU A 447 7.98 15.90 31.84
CA LEU A 447 8.50 14.62 31.32
C LEU A 447 9.65 14.79 30.33
N ASP A 448 9.71 15.92 29.62
CA ASP A 448 10.69 16.23 28.58
C ASP A 448 11.23 17.67 28.72
N PRO A 449 12.08 17.93 29.72
CA PRO A 449 12.58 19.29 29.98
C PRO A 449 13.43 19.86 28.84
N GLU A 450 14.12 19.02 28.07
CA GLU A 450 14.92 19.41 26.91
C GLU A 450 14.11 19.46 25.60
N ASN A 451 12.82 19.11 25.67
CA ASN A 451 11.88 19.10 24.54
C ASN A 451 12.39 18.32 23.32
N ILE A 452 13.03 17.17 23.54
CA ILE A 452 13.56 16.33 22.46
C ILE A 452 12.50 15.46 21.80
N MET A 453 11.41 15.14 22.49
CA MET A 453 10.47 14.09 22.10
C MET A 453 9.34 14.67 21.25
N ASN A 454 9.44 14.50 19.93
CA ASN A 454 8.53 15.00 18.92
C ASN A 454 8.07 16.48 19.10
N PRO A 455 9.00 17.45 19.20
CA PRO A 455 8.69 18.85 19.51
C PRO A 455 7.93 19.56 18.39
N LYS A 456 7.22 20.65 18.73
CA LYS A 456 6.41 21.49 17.82
C LYS A 456 5.24 20.73 17.18
N LYS A 457 4.47 20.01 18.00
CA LYS A 457 3.19 19.40 17.64
C LYS A 457 2.20 19.60 18.79
N LEU A 458 0.93 19.29 18.55
CA LEU A 458 -0.12 19.32 19.57
C LEU A 458 -0.20 20.70 20.25
N MET A 459 0.14 20.75 21.53
CA MET A 459 0.14 21.93 22.37
C MET A 459 1.23 22.95 22.01
N ASP A 460 2.32 22.53 21.39
CA ASP A 460 3.53 23.35 21.16
C ASP A 460 3.60 24.02 19.78
N TRP A 461 2.62 23.76 18.92
CA TRP A 461 2.54 24.36 17.59
C TRP A 461 2.03 25.79 17.65
N GLU A 462 2.65 26.72 16.90
CA GLU A 462 2.35 28.16 17.01
C GLU A 462 2.08 28.84 15.65
N GLU A 463 2.29 28.14 14.53
CA GLU A 463 2.06 28.68 13.19
C GLU A 463 0.66 28.30 12.65
N GLY A 464 0.34 28.76 11.44
CA GLY A 464 -0.86 28.32 10.71
C GLY A 464 -0.79 26.86 10.28
N PHE A 465 -1.92 26.29 9.83
CA PHE A 465 -1.99 24.91 9.36
C PHE A 465 -1.55 24.75 7.89
N VAL A 466 -1.49 25.83 7.11
CA VAL A 466 -0.95 25.84 5.74
C VAL A 466 0.51 26.28 5.79
N THR A 467 1.40 25.39 6.23
CA THR A 467 2.85 25.65 6.28
C THR A 467 3.64 24.39 5.94
N HIS A 468 4.91 24.57 5.57
CA HIS A 468 5.84 23.48 5.26
C HIS A 468 5.23 22.43 4.33
N LEU A 469 4.56 22.88 3.26
CA LEU A 469 3.76 22.01 2.41
C LEU A 469 4.62 20.99 1.67
N ARG A 470 4.06 19.78 1.52
CA ARG A 470 4.57 18.71 0.66
C ARG A 470 4.30 18.98 -0.82
N TYR A 471 3.28 19.77 -1.12
CA TYR A 471 2.86 20.14 -2.46
C TYR A 471 3.64 21.37 -2.96
N PRO A 472 4.01 21.43 -4.24
CA PRO A 472 4.76 22.55 -4.78
C PRO A 472 3.77 23.59 -5.35
N PHE A 473 4.11 24.86 -5.24
CA PHE A 473 3.35 25.91 -5.93
C PHE A 473 3.79 26.08 -7.39
N ASP A 474 5.04 25.70 -7.68
CA ASP A 474 5.60 25.74 -9.03
C ASP A 474 5.47 24.36 -9.68
N VAL A 475 4.68 24.29 -10.76
CA VAL A 475 4.61 23.11 -11.61
C VAL A 475 5.97 22.98 -12.33
N PRO A 476 6.64 21.81 -12.29
CA PRO A 476 7.87 21.60 -13.03
C PRO A 476 7.68 21.91 -14.52
N GLU A 477 8.69 22.51 -15.15
CA GLU A 477 8.69 22.64 -16.61
C GLU A 477 8.50 21.25 -17.25
N GLU A 478 7.79 21.16 -18.38
CA GLU A 478 7.58 19.91 -19.13
C GLU A 478 8.88 19.44 -19.82
N LYS A 479 9.90 19.12 -19.02
CA LYS A 479 11.22 18.64 -19.44
C LYS A 479 11.53 17.33 -18.73
N GLY A 480 12.09 16.39 -19.48
CA GLY A 480 12.43 15.07 -18.97
C GLY A 480 11.28 14.06 -19.11
N GLU A 481 11.51 12.88 -18.55
CA GLU A 481 10.64 11.72 -18.70
C GLU A 481 9.60 11.63 -17.58
N LEU A 482 9.87 12.25 -16.43
CA LEU A 482 8.97 12.30 -15.29
C LEU A 482 7.91 13.40 -15.37
N ALA A 483 8.18 14.49 -16.08
CA ALA A 483 7.27 15.65 -16.13
C ALA A 483 5.84 15.29 -16.60
N PRO A 484 5.62 14.43 -17.63
CA PRO A 484 4.28 14.01 -18.03
C PRO A 484 3.48 13.29 -16.94
N HIS A 485 4.17 12.78 -15.92
CA HIS A 485 3.58 12.04 -14.81
C HIS A 485 3.41 12.86 -13.53
N PHE A 486 3.75 14.15 -13.55
CA PHE A 486 3.72 15.00 -12.36
C PHE A 486 2.37 14.99 -11.64
N HIS A 487 1.28 15.15 -12.40
CA HIS A 487 -0.07 15.16 -11.83
C HIS A 487 -0.49 13.81 -11.24
N GLU A 488 -0.05 12.70 -11.85
CA GLU A 488 -0.24 11.35 -11.31
C GLU A 488 0.47 11.21 -9.95
N MET A 489 1.69 11.73 -9.81
CA MET A 489 2.42 11.69 -8.54
C MET A 489 1.76 12.53 -7.44
N ILE A 490 1.19 13.69 -7.77
CA ILE A 490 0.41 14.53 -6.85
C ILE A 490 -0.84 13.81 -6.34
N THR A 491 -1.50 13.04 -7.22
CA THR A 491 -2.72 12.27 -6.91
C THR A 491 -2.47 11.19 -5.84
N CYS A 492 -1.21 10.78 -5.64
CA CYS A 492 -0.83 9.80 -4.63
C CYS A 492 -1.12 10.30 -3.20
N THR A 493 -2.10 9.67 -2.56
CA THR A 493 -2.57 9.97 -1.19
C THR A 493 -1.64 9.49 -0.08
N GLN A 494 -0.50 8.89 -0.43
CA GLN A 494 0.47 8.33 0.54
C GLN A 494 -0.13 7.31 1.53
N CYS A 495 -1.28 6.69 1.23
CA CYS A 495 -1.96 5.73 2.11
C CYS A 495 -1.16 4.46 2.42
N GLY A 496 -0.19 4.09 1.58
CA GLY A 496 0.69 2.95 1.82
C GLY A 496 0.11 1.57 1.48
N TYR A 497 -1.11 1.43 0.95
CA TYR A 497 -1.69 0.13 0.58
C TYR A 497 -0.81 -0.70 -0.37
N CYS A 498 -0.01 -0.04 -1.20
CA CYS A 498 0.96 -0.67 -2.08
C CYS A 498 2.13 -1.36 -1.34
N LYS A 499 2.37 -1.03 -0.06
CA LYS A 499 3.38 -1.68 0.80
C LYS A 499 3.03 -3.13 1.09
N GLY A 500 1.75 -3.42 1.34
CA GLY A 500 1.28 -4.76 1.72
C GLY A 500 1.54 -5.83 0.66
N VAL A 501 1.71 -5.43 -0.60
CA VAL A 501 1.91 -6.33 -1.76
C VAL A 501 3.31 -6.25 -2.37
N CYS A 502 4.12 -5.25 -2.02
CA CYS A 502 5.41 -5.05 -2.67
C CYS A 502 6.42 -6.11 -2.23
N PRO A 503 6.96 -6.94 -3.15
CA PRO A 503 7.98 -7.92 -2.78
C PRO A 503 9.26 -7.25 -2.29
N GLY A 504 9.54 -6.02 -2.76
CA GLY A 504 10.75 -5.30 -2.39
C GLY A 504 10.79 -4.90 -0.92
N ILE A 505 9.72 -4.36 -0.35
CA ILE A 505 9.71 -4.04 1.09
C ILE A 505 9.62 -5.29 1.97
N GLN A 506 8.98 -6.36 1.47
CA GLN A 506 8.85 -7.62 2.22
C GLN A 506 10.20 -8.33 2.40
N CYS A 507 11.15 -8.11 1.48
CA CYS A 507 12.43 -8.80 1.45
C CYS A 507 13.61 -7.87 1.82
N ALA A 508 13.66 -6.64 1.27
CA ALA A 508 14.80 -5.74 1.42
C ALA A 508 14.80 -4.92 2.72
N GLU A 509 14.94 -5.61 3.85
CA GLU A 509 15.13 -5.08 5.22
C GLU A 509 13.97 -4.22 5.78
N GLY A 510 13.03 -3.77 4.94
CA GLY A 510 11.78 -3.11 5.35
C GLY A 510 11.79 -1.57 5.32
N TRP A 511 12.81 -0.92 4.73
CA TRP A 511 12.82 0.54 4.59
C TRP A 511 11.72 1.01 3.63
N ASP A 512 11.07 2.13 3.97
CA ASP A 512 9.92 2.63 3.20
C ASP A 512 10.30 3.08 1.78
N SER A 513 11.57 3.42 1.54
CA SER A 513 12.15 3.77 0.23
C SER A 513 12.11 2.60 -0.78
N PHE A 514 12.03 1.35 -0.34
CA PHE A 514 11.81 0.19 -1.23
C PHE A 514 10.36 0.05 -1.68
N SER A 515 9.43 0.69 -0.97
CA SER A 515 8.00 0.58 -1.27
C SER A 515 7.64 1.31 -2.57
N PRO A 516 6.52 0.95 -3.22
CA PRO A 516 6.03 1.69 -4.37
C PRO A 516 5.70 3.14 -3.99
N ARG A 517 5.15 3.38 -2.78
CA ARG A 517 4.90 4.73 -2.26
C ARG A 517 6.19 5.53 -2.14
N GLY A 518 7.24 4.94 -1.57
CA GLY A 518 8.55 5.57 -1.44
C GLY A 518 9.14 5.90 -2.81
N LYS A 519 9.02 5.01 -3.80
CA LYS A 519 9.50 5.26 -5.17
C LYS A 519 8.74 6.39 -5.87
N VAL A 520 7.42 6.45 -5.70
CA VAL A 520 6.61 7.58 -6.18
C VAL A 520 7.09 8.88 -5.55
N ALA A 521 7.38 8.88 -4.24
CA ALA A 521 7.93 10.05 -3.57
C ALA A 521 9.31 10.44 -4.11
N LEU A 522 10.23 9.50 -4.29
CA LEU A 522 11.55 9.79 -4.86
C LEU A 522 11.45 10.37 -6.28
N SER A 523 10.61 9.77 -7.14
CA SER A 523 10.32 10.32 -8.47
C SER A 523 9.75 11.73 -8.42
N TYR A 524 8.84 11.98 -7.47
CA TYR A 524 8.28 13.31 -7.24
C TYR A 524 9.34 14.32 -6.79
N GLY A 525 10.21 13.95 -5.85
CA GLY A 525 11.30 14.80 -5.38
C GLY A 525 12.33 15.12 -6.48
N VAL A 526 12.58 14.16 -7.38
CA VAL A 526 13.45 14.37 -8.54
C VAL A 526 12.82 15.36 -9.51
N VAL A 527 11.57 15.16 -9.94
CA VAL A 527 10.94 16.02 -10.96
C VAL A 527 10.70 17.44 -10.46
N THR A 528 10.50 17.61 -9.15
CA THR A 528 10.32 18.93 -8.51
C THR A 528 11.64 19.61 -8.16
N GLY A 529 12.78 18.91 -8.29
CA GLY A 529 14.09 19.42 -7.89
C GLY A 529 14.29 19.52 -6.38
N GLU A 530 13.41 18.94 -5.57
CA GLU A 530 13.52 18.94 -4.11
C GLU A 530 14.66 18.04 -3.60
N ILE A 531 15.06 17.05 -4.39
CA ILE A 531 16.23 16.22 -4.15
C ILE A 531 17.06 16.12 -5.43
N PRO A 532 18.40 16.00 -5.30
CA PRO A 532 19.25 15.76 -6.46
C PRO A 532 19.06 14.36 -7.01
N LEU A 533 19.42 14.18 -8.28
CA LEU A 533 19.76 12.86 -8.80
C LEU A 533 21.04 12.39 -8.11
N ASP A 534 20.93 11.41 -7.21
CA ASP A 534 22.06 10.84 -6.49
C ASP A 534 22.07 9.31 -6.57
N LYS A 535 23.19 8.72 -6.14
CA LYS A 535 23.36 7.27 -6.16
C LYS A 535 22.33 6.54 -5.28
N SER A 536 21.96 7.11 -4.13
CA SER A 536 21.00 6.44 -3.24
C SER A 536 19.59 6.42 -3.83
N VAL A 537 19.12 7.50 -4.45
CA VAL A 537 17.86 7.56 -5.21
C VAL A 537 17.90 6.58 -6.37
N ALA A 538 19.01 6.54 -7.11
CA ALA A 538 19.21 5.60 -8.21
C ALA A 538 19.04 4.15 -7.75
N ASP A 539 19.75 3.77 -6.68
CA ASP A 539 19.70 2.41 -6.15
C ASP A 539 18.26 1.99 -5.80
N ARG A 540 17.49 2.86 -5.10
CA ARG A 540 16.09 2.55 -4.75
C ARG A 540 15.20 2.38 -5.98
N LEU A 541 15.35 3.22 -7.00
CA LEU A 541 14.54 3.16 -8.23
C LEU A 541 14.93 1.95 -9.11
N PHE A 542 16.21 1.61 -9.20
CA PHE A 542 16.67 0.38 -9.85
C PHE A 542 16.31 -0.88 -9.05
N GLN A 543 16.08 -0.77 -7.73
CA GLN A 543 15.57 -1.84 -6.88
C GLN A 543 14.05 -2.13 -7.04
N CYS A 544 13.46 -1.77 -8.18
CA CYS A 544 12.10 -2.13 -8.54
C CYS A 544 12.08 -3.33 -9.49
N VAL A 545 11.32 -4.37 -9.12
CA VAL A 545 11.11 -5.55 -9.98
C VAL A 545 10.05 -5.34 -11.07
N LEU A 546 9.39 -4.16 -11.09
CA LEU A 546 8.37 -3.75 -12.07
C LEU A 546 7.19 -4.74 -12.22
N CYS A 547 6.87 -5.51 -11.17
CA CYS A 547 5.87 -6.58 -11.27
C CYS A 547 4.41 -6.10 -11.38
N GLY A 548 4.12 -4.81 -11.15
CA GLY A 548 2.80 -4.20 -11.34
C GLY A 548 1.73 -4.46 -10.27
N ASP A 549 1.98 -5.25 -9.22
CA ASP A 549 0.93 -5.54 -8.22
C ASP A 549 0.54 -4.29 -7.40
N CYS A 550 1.46 -3.33 -7.26
CA CYS A 550 1.20 -2.05 -6.65
C CYS A 550 0.19 -1.19 -7.42
N PHE A 551 0.22 -1.22 -8.76
CA PHE A 551 -0.72 -0.48 -9.61
C PHE A 551 -2.13 -1.05 -9.45
N ARG A 552 -2.28 -2.37 -9.52
CA ARG A 552 -3.56 -3.06 -9.31
C ARG A 552 -4.15 -2.81 -7.92
N ARG A 553 -3.31 -2.70 -6.90
CA ARG A 553 -3.73 -2.44 -5.52
C ARG A 553 -4.02 -0.95 -5.26
N CYS A 554 -3.51 -0.04 -6.09
CA CYS A 554 -3.64 1.39 -5.86
C CYS A 554 -5.07 1.85 -6.17
N PRO A 555 -5.84 2.33 -5.18
CA PRO A 555 -7.19 2.78 -5.46
C PRO A 555 -7.22 4.14 -6.19
N SER A 556 -6.14 4.91 -6.12
CA SER A 556 -5.93 6.14 -6.90
C SER A 556 -5.41 5.89 -8.31
N GLY A 557 -5.17 4.62 -8.71
CA GLY A 557 -4.71 4.29 -10.05
C GLY A 557 -3.27 4.68 -10.36
N ILE A 558 -2.40 4.87 -9.36
CA ILE A 558 -1.00 5.25 -9.59
C ILE A 558 -0.21 4.08 -10.17
N ASN A 559 0.30 4.25 -11.39
CA ASN A 559 1.12 3.32 -12.14
C ASN A 559 2.61 3.48 -11.78
N ALA A 560 2.94 3.12 -10.54
CA ALA A 560 4.32 3.18 -10.03
C ALA A 560 5.38 2.49 -10.94
N PRO A 561 5.12 1.37 -11.64
CA PRO A 561 6.06 0.83 -12.62
C PRO A 561 6.45 1.81 -13.74
N GLU A 562 5.50 2.54 -14.33
CA GLU A 562 5.78 3.53 -15.38
C GLU A 562 6.58 4.71 -14.82
N LEU A 563 6.17 5.23 -13.66
CA LEU A 563 6.89 6.29 -12.95
C LEU A 563 8.36 5.91 -12.68
N VAL A 564 8.60 4.65 -12.28
CA VAL A 564 9.94 4.15 -12.06
C VAL A 564 10.72 4.01 -13.37
N LYS A 565 10.10 3.57 -14.48
CA LYS A 565 10.77 3.52 -15.78
C LYS A 565 11.17 4.91 -16.26
N ALA A 566 10.28 5.90 -16.12
CA ALA A 566 10.57 7.30 -16.42
C ALA A 566 11.73 7.84 -15.57
N ALA A 567 11.68 7.63 -14.25
CA ALA A 567 12.77 8.04 -13.35
C ALA A 567 14.10 7.36 -13.68
N ARG A 568 14.08 6.07 -14.04
CA ARG A 568 15.28 5.36 -14.50
C ARG A 568 15.86 5.98 -15.75
N ALA A 569 15.04 6.44 -16.69
CA ALA A 569 15.53 7.05 -17.92
C ALA A 569 16.30 8.35 -17.65
N GLU A 570 15.80 9.20 -16.77
CA GLU A 570 16.53 10.40 -16.33
C GLU A 570 17.83 10.05 -15.59
N LEU A 571 17.79 9.03 -14.72
CA LEU A 571 18.98 8.53 -14.03
C LEU A 571 20.03 7.94 -14.98
N VAL A 572 19.61 7.22 -16.02
CA VAL A 572 20.50 6.69 -17.05
C VAL A 572 21.17 7.86 -17.80
N ASP A 573 20.40 8.86 -18.20
CA ASP A 573 20.91 10.07 -18.86
C ASP A 573 21.88 10.85 -17.97
N ALA A 574 21.67 10.84 -16.66
CA ALA A 574 22.56 11.41 -15.65
C ALA A 574 23.75 10.51 -15.26
N GLY A 575 23.90 9.33 -15.88
CA GLY A 575 25.05 8.44 -15.69
C GLY A 575 24.94 7.44 -14.52
N PHE A 576 23.80 7.35 -13.84
CA PHE A 576 23.61 6.50 -12.66
C PHE A 576 23.25 5.04 -12.95
N ALA A 577 23.17 4.64 -14.22
CA ALA A 577 22.97 3.24 -14.59
C ALA A 577 24.09 2.33 -14.02
N TYR A 578 23.77 1.09 -13.68
CA TYR A 578 24.81 0.12 -13.30
C TYR A 578 25.62 -0.33 -14.51
N ASP A 579 26.90 -0.67 -14.30
CA ASP A 579 27.77 -1.20 -15.36
C ASP A 579 27.21 -2.48 -16.00
N THR A 580 26.60 -3.34 -15.19
CA THR A 580 25.95 -4.57 -15.67
C THR A 580 24.74 -4.27 -16.56
N HIS A 581 24.02 -3.16 -16.32
CA HIS A 581 22.93 -2.72 -17.19
C HIS A 581 23.48 -2.13 -18.50
N ARG A 582 24.54 -1.32 -18.44
CA ARG A 582 25.22 -0.79 -19.64
C ARG A 582 25.72 -1.93 -20.53
N ALA A 583 26.48 -2.87 -19.97
CA ALA A 583 27.02 -4.03 -20.69
C ALA A 583 25.91 -4.89 -21.32
N LEU A 584 24.78 -5.05 -20.64
CA LEU A 584 23.60 -5.76 -21.19
C LEU A 584 23.06 -5.04 -22.43
N VAL A 585 22.91 -3.73 -22.39
CA VAL A 585 22.40 -2.92 -23.50
C VAL A 585 23.39 -2.89 -24.67
N GLU A 586 24.68 -2.74 -24.39
CA GLU A 586 25.75 -2.84 -25.40
C GLU A 586 25.75 -4.19 -26.10
N ASN A 587 25.58 -5.28 -25.37
CA ASN A 587 25.44 -6.63 -25.95
C ASN A 587 24.25 -6.71 -26.91
N ILE A 588 23.10 -6.16 -26.54
CA ILE A 588 21.91 -6.13 -27.41
C ILE A 588 22.19 -5.30 -28.66
N MET A 589 22.79 -4.11 -28.51
CA MET A 589 23.11 -3.24 -29.65
C MET A 589 24.09 -3.89 -30.62
N ARG A 590 25.14 -4.58 -30.11
CA ARG A 590 26.13 -5.26 -30.94
C ARG A 590 25.57 -6.52 -31.58
N THR A 591 25.06 -7.44 -30.78
CA THR A 591 24.79 -8.83 -31.18
C THR A 591 23.31 -9.14 -31.39
N GLY A 592 22.42 -8.21 -31.05
CA GLY A 592 20.98 -8.45 -31.09
C GLY A 592 20.47 -9.35 -29.96
N ASN A 593 21.29 -9.73 -28.98
CA ASN A 593 20.88 -10.55 -27.84
C ASN A 593 21.54 -10.13 -26.52
N ILE A 594 20.94 -10.56 -25.41
CA ILE A 594 21.36 -10.17 -24.07
C ILE A 594 22.67 -10.83 -23.60
N TYR A 595 23.14 -11.86 -24.29
CA TYR A 595 24.31 -12.64 -23.89
C TYR A 595 25.61 -12.17 -24.57
N GLY A 596 25.50 -11.31 -25.58
CA GLY A 596 26.65 -10.85 -26.37
C GLY A 596 27.22 -11.94 -27.28
N ASP A 597 26.42 -12.96 -27.60
CA ASP A 597 26.82 -14.11 -28.41
C ASP A 597 26.54 -13.84 -29.90
N GLU A 598 27.60 -13.60 -30.68
CA GLU A 598 27.50 -13.39 -32.14
C GLU A 598 27.17 -14.67 -32.91
N ALA A 599 27.40 -15.83 -32.30
CA ALA A 599 27.20 -17.15 -32.91
C ALA A 599 25.86 -17.78 -32.50
N MET A 600 24.92 -17.01 -31.91
CA MET A 600 23.63 -17.54 -31.48
C MET A 600 22.78 -17.98 -32.69
N GLU A 601 22.86 -19.26 -33.01
CA GLU A 601 22.07 -19.89 -34.07
C GLU A 601 20.65 -20.19 -33.59
N VAL A 602 19.66 -19.73 -34.36
CA VAL A 602 18.27 -20.10 -34.19
C VAL A 602 17.75 -20.85 -35.41
N PRO A 603 16.80 -21.78 -35.24
CA PRO A 603 16.26 -22.53 -36.35
C PRO A 603 15.49 -21.59 -37.25
N VAL A 604 15.81 -21.57 -38.54
CA VAL A 604 15.02 -20.87 -39.55
C VAL A 604 14.11 -21.89 -40.21
N THR A 605 12.80 -21.66 -40.11
CA THR A 605 11.77 -22.61 -40.60
C THR A 605 10.75 -21.90 -41.48
N GLN A 606 10.17 -22.65 -42.41
CA GLN A 606 9.02 -22.19 -43.20
C GLN A 606 7.72 -22.73 -42.58
N GLY A 607 6.67 -21.91 -42.63
CA GLY A 607 5.37 -22.25 -42.05
C GLY A 607 4.39 -21.09 -42.17
N GLU A 608 3.17 -21.31 -41.68
CA GLU A 608 2.10 -20.31 -41.72
C GLU A 608 2.05 -19.47 -40.43
N ALA A 609 2.44 -20.05 -39.29
CA ALA A 609 2.42 -19.36 -38.00
C ALA A 609 3.77 -18.68 -37.72
N VAL A 610 3.84 -17.35 -37.82
CA VAL A 610 5.07 -16.60 -37.49
C VAL A 610 5.37 -16.72 -36.00
N VAL A 611 6.57 -17.19 -35.66
CA VAL A 611 7.00 -17.36 -34.27
C VAL A 611 8.14 -16.41 -33.95
N PHE A 612 7.90 -15.54 -32.96
CA PHE A 612 8.94 -14.71 -32.36
C PHE A 612 9.51 -15.39 -31.11
N LEU A 613 10.72 -15.97 -31.26
CA LEU A 613 11.40 -16.65 -30.16
C LEU A 613 11.93 -15.66 -29.09
N GLY A 614 12.47 -14.53 -29.54
CA GLY A 614 13.25 -13.64 -28.68
C GLY A 614 14.63 -14.22 -28.30
N CYS A 615 15.50 -13.39 -27.72
CA CYS A 615 16.85 -13.80 -27.31
C CYS A 615 16.88 -14.89 -26.22
N GLN A 616 15.90 -14.91 -25.30
CA GLN A 616 15.85 -15.90 -24.22
C GLN A 616 15.64 -17.32 -24.76
N TYR A 617 14.65 -17.54 -25.64
CA TYR A 617 14.45 -18.85 -26.26
C TYR A 617 15.51 -19.12 -27.34
N GLY A 618 16.02 -18.09 -28.03
CA GLY A 618 17.17 -18.25 -28.94
C GLY A 618 18.37 -18.91 -28.27
N SER A 619 18.72 -18.48 -27.05
CA SER A 619 19.80 -19.09 -26.26
C SER A 619 19.48 -20.46 -25.62
N ARG A 620 18.20 -20.87 -25.61
CA ARG A 620 17.71 -22.08 -24.92
C ARG A 620 17.16 -23.09 -25.91
N MET A 621 18.02 -23.55 -26.81
CA MET A 621 17.63 -24.42 -27.93
C MET A 621 16.87 -25.69 -27.53
N ASN A 622 17.17 -26.28 -26.38
CA ASN A 622 16.41 -27.43 -25.87
C ASN A 622 14.94 -27.11 -25.57
N LYS A 623 14.64 -25.89 -25.11
CA LYS A 623 13.27 -25.43 -24.85
C LYS A 623 12.58 -25.01 -26.14
N THR A 624 13.29 -24.32 -27.01
CA THR A 624 12.79 -23.92 -28.34
C THR A 624 12.35 -25.13 -29.15
N LYS A 625 13.19 -26.17 -29.24
CA LYS A 625 12.85 -27.42 -29.94
C LYS A 625 11.60 -28.10 -29.35
N LYS A 626 11.39 -28.03 -28.03
CA LYS A 626 10.19 -28.58 -27.38
C LYS A 626 8.93 -27.85 -27.82
N TYR A 627 8.89 -26.52 -27.76
CA TYR A 627 7.71 -25.78 -28.21
C TYR A 627 7.46 -25.91 -29.72
N LEU A 628 8.49 -25.90 -30.55
CA LEU A 628 8.32 -26.12 -31.99
C LEU A 628 7.71 -27.50 -32.28
N LYS A 629 8.16 -28.54 -31.58
CA LYS A 629 7.57 -29.89 -31.67
C LYS A 629 6.13 -29.93 -31.15
N VAL A 630 5.83 -29.20 -30.09
CA VAL A 630 4.45 -29.05 -29.57
C VAL A 630 3.56 -28.41 -30.64
N MET A 631 4.00 -27.33 -31.28
CA MET A 631 3.26 -26.69 -32.36
C MET A 631 3.01 -27.64 -33.54
N GLU A 632 4.06 -28.35 -34.00
CA GLU A 632 3.97 -29.32 -35.08
C GLU A 632 2.90 -30.39 -34.77
N LYS A 633 2.93 -30.97 -33.57
CA LYS A 633 1.94 -31.98 -33.12
C LYS A 633 0.52 -31.45 -32.97
N LEU A 634 0.36 -30.15 -32.80
CA LEU A 634 -0.94 -29.47 -32.79
C LEU A 634 -1.39 -29.02 -34.18
N GLY A 635 -0.65 -29.40 -35.23
CA GLY A 635 -0.96 -29.09 -36.63
C GLY A 635 -0.57 -27.67 -37.04
N LEU A 636 0.41 -27.06 -36.37
CA LEU A 636 0.88 -25.70 -36.66
C LEU A 636 2.33 -25.73 -37.11
N GLN A 637 2.57 -25.39 -38.37
CA GLN A 637 3.92 -25.23 -38.91
C GLN A 637 4.45 -23.83 -38.58
N ALA A 638 5.49 -23.78 -37.74
CA ALA A 638 6.10 -22.53 -37.30
C ALA A 638 7.00 -21.93 -38.39
N LYS A 639 6.87 -20.64 -38.65
CA LYS A 639 7.81 -19.82 -39.42
C LYS A 639 8.68 -19.02 -38.47
N VAL A 640 9.95 -19.39 -38.34
CA VAL A 640 10.93 -18.69 -37.49
C VAL A 640 11.92 -17.95 -38.38
N GLU A 641 12.05 -16.64 -38.19
CA GLU A 641 12.89 -15.76 -39.03
C GLU A 641 14.18 -15.29 -38.33
N GLY A 642 14.33 -15.50 -37.02
CA GLY A 642 15.50 -15.06 -36.26
C GLY A 642 15.31 -14.93 -34.75
N GLY A 643 16.42 -14.91 -34.00
CA GLY A 643 16.48 -14.77 -32.55
C GLY A 643 17.02 -13.41 -32.15
N LEU A 644 16.20 -12.38 -32.27
CA LEU A 644 16.58 -11.03 -31.83
C LEU A 644 15.93 -10.70 -30.49
N CYS A 645 16.59 -9.90 -29.69
CA CYS A 645 15.98 -9.22 -28.56
C CYS A 645 14.90 -8.29 -29.10
N CYS A 646 13.75 -8.23 -28.42
CA CYS A 646 12.69 -7.28 -28.72
C CYS A 646 12.98 -5.87 -28.17
N GLY A 647 14.08 -5.64 -27.45
CA GLY A 647 14.38 -4.35 -26.82
C GLY A 647 13.84 -4.17 -25.40
N TYR A 648 13.01 -5.09 -24.89
CA TYR A 648 12.42 -5.02 -23.54
C TYR A 648 13.41 -4.63 -22.41
N PRO A 649 14.62 -5.21 -22.31
CA PRO A 649 15.58 -4.82 -21.27
C PRO A 649 15.97 -3.33 -21.31
N MET A 650 16.07 -2.72 -22.50
CA MET A 650 16.40 -1.30 -22.63
C MET A 650 15.29 -0.43 -22.04
N ALA A 651 14.03 -0.77 -22.32
CA ALA A 651 12.87 -0.05 -21.81
C ALA A 651 12.78 -0.10 -20.28
N VAL A 652 12.87 -1.30 -19.69
CA VAL A 652 12.73 -1.46 -18.23
C VAL A 652 13.90 -0.90 -17.44
N LEU A 653 15.08 -0.79 -18.05
CA LEU A 653 16.29 -0.23 -17.44
C LEU A 653 16.42 1.29 -17.66
N GLY A 654 15.54 1.92 -18.45
CA GLY A 654 15.58 3.35 -18.72
C GLY A 654 16.52 3.77 -19.87
N PHE A 655 17.05 2.84 -20.68
CA PHE A 655 17.89 3.15 -21.83
C PHE A 655 17.04 3.56 -23.05
N LYS A 656 16.23 4.61 -22.89
CA LYS A 656 15.23 5.04 -23.89
C LYS A 656 15.86 5.43 -25.22
N LYS A 657 16.97 6.17 -25.22
CA LYS A 657 17.68 6.56 -26.45
C LYS A 657 18.18 5.34 -27.23
N SER A 658 18.80 4.38 -26.55
CA SER A 658 19.24 3.12 -27.15
C SER A 658 18.07 2.28 -27.66
N LEU A 659 16.94 2.28 -26.94
CA LEU A 659 15.72 1.60 -27.38
C LEU A 659 15.20 2.20 -28.68
N GLU A 660 15.09 3.53 -28.79
CA GLU A 660 14.59 4.18 -30.00
C GLU A 660 15.49 3.94 -31.22
N GLU A 661 16.81 3.90 -31.02
CA GLU A 661 17.75 3.49 -32.07
C GLU A 661 17.55 2.01 -32.45
N TYR A 662 17.47 1.13 -31.45
CA TYR A 662 17.30 -0.31 -31.68
C TYR A 662 15.96 -0.66 -32.31
N LYS A 663 14.89 0.07 -31.99
CA LYS A 663 13.54 -0.09 -32.58
C LYS A 663 13.58 0.02 -34.11
N LYS A 664 14.36 0.96 -34.66
CA LYS A 664 14.53 1.12 -36.12
C LYS A 664 15.10 -0.16 -36.74
N ARG A 665 16.22 -0.66 -36.19
CA ARG A 665 16.85 -1.92 -36.61
C ARG A 665 15.92 -3.13 -36.46
N PHE A 666 15.10 -3.15 -35.41
CA PHE A 666 14.14 -4.23 -35.18
C PHE A 666 13.03 -4.24 -36.25
N LEU A 667 12.48 -3.07 -36.57
CA LEU A 667 11.42 -2.89 -37.56
C LEU A 667 11.89 -3.15 -39.01
N ASP A 668 13.17 -2.98 -39.30
CA ASP A 668 13.74 -3.37 -40.60
C ASP A 668 13.63 -4.88 -40.85
N ARG A 669 13.62 -5.70 -39.77
CA ARG A 669 13.58 -7.17 -39.86
C ARG A 669 12.21 -7.76 -39.58
N PHE A 670 11.42 -7.14 -38.71
CA PHE A 670 10.09 -7.62 -38.36
C PHE A 670 9.05 -6.55 -38.71
N GLN A 671 8.21 -6.88 -39.69
CA GLN A 671 7.05 -6.07 -40.07
C GLN A 671 5.84 -6.42 -39.21
N SER A 672 4.86 -5.51 -39.13
CA SER A 672 3.62 -5.74 -38.38
C SER A 672 2.84 -6.91 -39.00
N GLN A 673 2.92 -8.07 -38.36
CA GLN A 673 2.26 -9.32 -38.75
C GLN A 673 1.76 -10.05 -37.51
N GLU A 674 0.80 -10.96 -37.66
CA GLU A 674 0.38 -11.81 -36.53
C GLU A 674 1.53 -12.72 -36.10
N MET A 675 1.89 -12.66 -34.81
CA MET A 675 3.01 -13.43 -34.27
C MET A 675 2.59 -14.25 -33.06
N VAL A 676 3.24 -15.40 -32.88
CA VAL A 676 3.20 -16.19 -31.65
C VAL A 676 4.53 -16.02 -30.93
N SER A 677 4.51 -15.56 -29.68
CA SER A 677 5.72 -15.51 -28.85
C SER A 677 5.70 -16.56 -27.74
N PHE A 678 6.87 -17.16 -27.50
CA PHE A 678 7.07 -18.13 -26.41
C PHE A 678 7.37 -17.44 -25.08
N CYS A 679 7.86 -16.20 -25.11
CA CYS A 679 8.26 -15.46 -23.92
C CYS A 679 7.15 -14.47 -23.52
N PRO A 680 6.62 -14.51 -22.28
CA PRO A 680 5.63 -13.56 -21.83
C PRO A 680 6.05 -12.09 -21.96
N SER A 681 7.29 -11.76 -21.59
CA SER A 681 7.81 -10.39 -21.67
C SER A 681 7.91 -9.91 -23.11
N CYS A 682 8.28 -10.79 -24.05
CA CYS A 682 8.33 -10.43 -25.46
C CYS A 682 6.92 -10.27 -26.05
N ALA A 683 5.99 -11.16 -25.68
CA ALA A 683 4.60 -11.05 -26.12
C ALA A 683 4.00 -9.70 -25.71
N LEU A 684 4.16 -9.33 -24.43
CA LEU A 684 3.69 -8.07 -23.89
C LEU A 684 4.37 -6.88 -24.55
N PHE A 685 5.70 -6.86 -24.60
CA PHE A 685 6.45 -5.72 -25.13
C PHE A 685 6.18 -5.48 -26.62
N LEU A 686 6.13 -6.53 -27.44
CA LEU A 686 5.79 -6.40 -28.86
C LEU A 686 4.37 -5.88 -29.06
N HIS A 687 3.44 -6.29 -28.19
CA HIS A 687 2.07 -5.82 -28.23
C HIS A 687 1.98 -4.33 -27.85
N GLU A 688 2.55 -3.93 -26.71
CA GLU A 688 2.40 -2.59 -26.16
C GLU A 688 3.28 -1.54 -26.87
N GLU A 689 4.52 -1.88 -27.22
CA GLU A 689 5.52 -0.90 -27.69
C GLU A 689 5.69 -0.86 -29.20
N TYR A 690 5.37 -1.96 -29.89
CA TYR A 690 5.41 -2.03 -31.35
C TYR A 690 4.01 -2.08 -31.97
N GLY A 691 2.95 -2.26 -31.18
CA GLY A 691 1.58 -2.37 -31.67
C GLY A 691 1.29 -3.65 -32.47
N PHE A 692 2.11 -4.69 -32.32
CA PHE A 692 1.97 -5.91 -33.08
C PHE A 692 0.82 -6.79 -32.55
N PRO A 693 0.07 -7.50 -33.42
CA PRO A 693 -0.91 -8.49 -33.00
C PRO A 693 -0.18 -9.77 -32.55
N VAL A 694 0.12 -9.87 -31.25
CA VAL A 694 0.90 -10.98 -30.68
C VAL A 694 0.05 -11.85 -29.75
N LYS A 695 0.06 -13.16 -30.01
CA LYS A 695 -0.45 -14.18 -29.09
C LYS A 695 0.70 -14.82 -28.32
N HIS A 696 0.45 -15.17 -27.06
CA HIS A 696 1.37 -16.05 -26.35
C HIS A 696 1.11 -17.51 -26.77
N ILE A 697 2.16 -18.34 -26.81
CA ILE A 697 2.04 -19.77 -27.19
C ILE A 697 0.98 -20.52 -26.39
N LEU A 698 0.74 -20.17 -25.13
CA LEU A 698 -0.27 -20.84 -24.31
C LEU A 698 -1.70 -20.61 -24.77
N GLN A 699 -2.01 -19.47 -25.38
CA GLN A 699 -3.34 -19.25 -25.96
C GLN A 699 -3.57 -20.21 -27.13
N VAL A 700 -2.55 -20.34 -27.98
CA VAL A 700 -2.55 -21.24 -29.13
C VAL A 700 -2.66 -22.71 -28.69
N VAL A 701 -1.88 -23.11 -27.68
CA VAL A 701 -1.91 -24.47 -27.15
C VAL A 701 -3.25 -24.76 -26.47
N ALA A 702 -3.76 -23.87 -25.61
CA ALA A 702 -5.04 -24.06 -24.93
C ALA A 702 -6.18 -24.22 -25.96
N GLU A 703 -6.23 -23.38 -26.99
CA GLU A 703 -7.20 -23.48 -28.07
C GLU A 703 -7.15 -24.83 -28.78
N LYS A 704 -5.95 -25.31 -29.15
CA LYS A 704 -5.78 -26.59 -29.87
C LYS A 704 -6.01 -27.83 -28.99
N LEU A 705 -5.85 -27.70 -27.67
CA LEU A 705 -6.11 -28.79 -26.71
C LEU A 705 -7.58 -28.86 -26.26
N ARG A 706 -8.41 -27.85 -26.52
CA ARG A 706 -9.85 -27.91 -26.17
C ARG A 706 -10.50 -29.14 -26.78
N GLY A 707 -11.22 -29.90 -25.96
CA GLY A 707 -11.91 -31.12 -26.37
C GLY A 707 -11.00 -32.34 -26.58
N ARG A 708 -9.68 -32.24 -26.31
CA ARG A 708 -8.76 -33.39 -26.30
C ARG A 708 -8.55 -33.87 -24.87
N GLU A 709 -8.74 -35.17 -24.64
CA GLU A 709 -8.44 -35.81 -23.35
C GLU A 709 -7.13 -36.58 -23.43
N PHE A 710 -6.29 -36.42 -22.41
CA PHE A 710 -5.05 -37.16 -22.25
C PHE A 710 -5.16 -38.10 -21.04
N PRO A 711 -4.43 -39.23 -21.04
CA PRO A 711 -4.42 -40.13 -19.90
C PRO A 711 -4.06 -39.41 -18.61
N ALA A 712 -4.85 -39.60 -17.56
CA ALA A 712 -4.59 -39.01 -16.26
C ALA A 712 -3.24 -39.50 -15.73
N ASN A 713 -2.34 -38.56 -15.39
CA ASN A 713 -1.10 -38.87 -14.71
C ASN A 713 -1.18 -38.62 -13.19
N GLY A 714 -2.24 -37.93 -12.73
CA GLY A 714 -2.60 -37.78 -11.31
C GLY A 714 -1.61 -36.97 -10.47
N LYS A 715 -0.55 -36.41 -11.05
CA LYS A 715 0.48 -35.67 -10.33
C LYS A 715 -0.08 -34.35 -9.82
N LEU A 716 0.22 -34.06 -8.55
CA LEU A 716 -0.17 -32.81 -7.91
C LEU A 716 0.83 -31.71 -8.28
N VAL A 717 0.32 -30.67 -8.93
CA VAL A 717 1.10 -29.51 -9.37
C VAL A 717 0.53 -28.23 -8.81
N THR A 718 1.37 -27.22 -8.68
CA THR A 718 0.95 -25.83 -8.48
C THR A 718 1.55 -24.95 -9.58
N TYR A 719 0.99 -23.76 -9.80
CA TYR A 719 1.37 -22.90 -10.92
C TYR A 719 1.79 -21.49 -10.47
N HIS A 720 2.93 -21.03 -10.96
CA HIS A 720 3.38 -19.65 -10.83
C HIS A 720 2.98 -18.84 -12.07
N ASP A 721 2.02 -17.95 -11.87
CA ASP A 721 1.64 -16.91 -12.81
C ASP A 721 2.73 -15.82 -12.86
N SER A 722 3.46 -15.72 -13.98
CA SER A 722 4.43 -14.65 -14.20
C SER A 722 3.71 -13.30 -14.41
N CYS A 723 4.33 -12.20 -13.99
CA CYS A 723 3.69 -10.87 -14.01
C CYS A 723 3.28 -10.43 -15.42
N ASP A 724 4.16 -10.57 -16.41
CA ASP A 724 3.89 -10.12 -17.78
C ASP A 724 2.80 -10.95 -18.46
N LEU A 725 2.67 -12.24 -18.11
CA LEU A 725 1.63 -13.11 -18.65
C LEU A 725 0.28 -12.84 -17.99
N SER A 726 0.26 -12.80 -16.66
CA SER A 726 -0.99 -12.74 -15.88
C SER A 726 -1.55 -11.35 -15.73
N ARG A 727 -0.71 -10.34 -15.48
CA ARG A 727 -1.15 -8.94 -15.33
C ARG A 727 -1.05 -8.15 -16.63
N GLY A 728 0.02 -8.34 -17.40
CA GLY A 728 0.19 -7.69 -18.69
C GLY A 728 -0.77 -8.25 -19.74
N MET A 729 -0.54 -9.49 -20.17
CA MET A 729 -1.33 -10.14 -21.22
C MET A 729 -2.72 -10.63 -20.76
N LYS A 730 -3.02 -10.60 -19.46
CA LYS A 730 -4.27 -11.11 -18.84
C LYS A 730 -4.54 -12.59 -19.11
N ILE A 731 -3.50 -13.36 -19.41
CA ILE A 731 -3.54 -14.81 -19.65
C ILE A 731 -3.40 -15.51 -18.31
N THR A 732 -4.50 -16.09 -17.83
CA THR A 732 -4.57 -16.69 -16.49
C THR A 732 -5.25 -18.05 -16.50
N GLU A 733 -6.30 -18.28 -17.29
CA GLU A 733 -6.96 -19.59 -17.30
C GLU A 733 -6.28 -20.58 -18.25
N GLU A 734 -5.64 -20.12 -19.31
CA GLU A 734 -5.01 -20.96 -20.33
C GLU A 734 -3.98 -21.95 -19.75
N PRO A 735 -3.05 -21.56 -18.86
CA PRO A 735 -2.14 -22.54 -18.22
C PRO A 735 -2.88 -23.60 -17.41
N ARG A 736 -4.03 -23.23 -16.80
CA ARG A 736 -4.83 -24.11 -15.93
C ARG A 736 -5.63 -25.10 -16.77
N GLU A 737 -6.23 -24.64 -17.87
CA GLU A 737 -6.87 -25.47 -18.88
C GLU A 737 -5.89 -26.49 -19.44
N ILE A 738 -4.69 -26.04 -19.84
CA ILE A 738 -3.64 -26.93 -20.35
C ILE A 738 -3.28 -28.01 -19.34
N LEU A 739 -2.97 -27.65 -18.09
CA LEU A 739 -2.59 -28.63 -17.06
C LEU A 739 -3.72 -29.64 -16.78
N LYS A 740 -4.98 -29.19 -16.75
CA LYS A 740 -6.14 -30.06 -16.59
C LYS A 740 -6.33 -31.01 -17.77
N SER A 741 -6.25 -30.52 -19.01
CA SER A 741 -6.37 -31.35 -20.21
C SER A 741 -5.29 -32.43 -20.25
N LEU A 742 -4.08 -32.13 -19.77
CA LEU A 742 -2.97 -33.09 -19.66
C LEU A 742 -3.09 -34.06 -18.46
N GLY A 743 -4.20 -34.02 -17.70
CA GLY A 743 -4.46 -34.97 -16.62
C GLY A 743 -3.73 -34.71 -15.31
N TYR A 744 -3.26 -33.47 -15.06
CA TYR A 744 -2.65 -33.07 -13.79
C TYR A 744 -3.69 -32.58 -12.78
N LYS A 745 -3.43 -32.80 -11.48
CA LYS A 745 -4.22 -32.23 -10.39
C LYS A 745 -3.60 -30.90 -9.96
N LEU A 746 -4.28 -29.78 -10.24
CA LEU A 746 -3.80 -28.45 -9.90
C LEU A 746 -4.28 -28.03 -8.50
N VAL A 747 -3.34 -27.59 -7.64
CA VAL A 747 -3.62 -26.87 -6.40
C VAL A 747 -3.03 -25.46 -6.49
N GLU A 748 -3.86 -24.46 -6.22
CA GLU A 748 -3.45 -23.06 -6.31
C GLU A 748 -2.67 -22.62 -5.07
N MET A 749 -1.64 -21.81 -5.29
CA MET A 749 -1.04 -20.99 -4.23
C MET A 749 -2.04 -19.94 -3.76
N LYS A 750 -1.89 -19.45 -2.52
CA LYS A 750 -2.74 -18.40 -1.92
C LYS A 750 -2.85 -17.18 -2.85
N TYR A 751 -1.73 -16.74 -3.40
CA TYR A 751 -1.63 -15.62 -4.33
C TYR A 751 -1.38 -16.15 -5.74
N ASN A 752 -2.42 -16.14 -6.57
CA ASN A 752 -2.42 -16.66 -7.94
C ASN A 752 -3.11 -15.69 -8.91
N ARG A 753 -3.05 -15.98 -10.22
CA ARG A 753 -3.58 -15.13 -11.31
C ARG A 753 -3.04 -13.71 -11.21
N ALA A 754 -3.91 -12.70 -11.34
CA ALA A 754 -3.56 -11.30 -11.20
C ALA A 754 -2.98 -10.93 -9.82
N GLN A 755 -3.22 -11.74 -8.78
CA GLN A 755 -2.69 -11.54 -7.43
C GLN A 755 -1.33 -12.22 -7.21
N SER A 756 -0.78 -12.92 -8.20
CA SER A 756 0.49 -13.66 -8.06
C SER A 756 1.66 -12.76 -7.69
N ARG A 757 2.50 -13.24 -6.77
CA ARG A 757 3.71 -12.52 -6.33
C ARG A 757 4.83 -12.66 -7.35
N CYS A 758 5.76 -11.70 -7.35
CA CYS A 758 6.92 -11.72 -8.23
C CYS A 758 7.82 -12.94 -7.96
N CYS A 759 8.48 -13.47 -9.00
CA CYS A 759 9.50 -14.52 -8.88
C CYS A 759 10.89 -14.00 -8.46
N GLY A 760 11.12 -12.68 -8.48
CA GLY A 760 12.43 -12.06 -8.22
C GLY A 760 13.32 -11.83 -9.45
N GLY A 761 12.86 -12.22 -10.66
CA GLY A 761 13.67 -12.13 -11.89
C GLY A 761 13.49 -10.85 -12.74
N GLY A 762 12.52 -10.00 -12.42
CA GLY A 762 12.15 -8.83 -13.22
C GLY A 762 12.94 -7.55 -12.90
N GLY A 763 12.78 -6.52 -13.76
CA GLY A 763 13.21 -5.15 -13.50
C GLY A 763 14.73 -4.91 -13.43
N GLY A 764 15.57 -5.86 -13.84
CA GLY A 764 17.03 -5.77 -13.77
C GLY A 764 17.65 -6.27 -12.47
N ILE A 765 16.82 -6.65 -11.48
CA ILE A 765 17.27 -7.05 -10.14
C ILE A 765 18.11 -8.32 -10.14
N LEU A 766 17.79 -9.26 -11.03
CA LEU A 766 18.54 -10.51 -11.14
C LEU A 766 20.05 -10.30 -11.37
N THR A 767 20.45 -9.20 -12.02
CA THR A 767 21.84 -8.89 -12.33
C THR A 767 22.49 -7.90 -11.37
N THR A 768 21.71 -7.07 -10.67
CA THR A 768 22.24 -6.00 -9.81
C THR A 768 22.04 -6.22 -8.31
N ASP A 769 21.06 -7.02 -7.90
CA ASP A 769 20.76 -7.29 -6.50
C ASP A 769 20.31 -8.75 -6.32
N GLN A 770 21.30 -9.66 -6.33
CA GLN A 770 21.05 -11.09 -6.21
C GLN A 770 20.48 -11.49 -4.85
N VAL A 771 20.76 -10.71 -3.79
CA VAL A 771 20.23 -10.96 -2.45
C VAL A 771 18.72 -10.74 -2.47
N MET A 772 18.28 -9.56 -2.92
CA MET A 772 16.85 -9.24 -3.04
C MET A 772 16.14 -10.21 -4.00
N SER A 773 16.76 -10.56 -5.13
CA SER A 773 16.21 -11.55 -6.06
C SER A 773 15.98 -12.90 -5.38
N SER A 774 16.96 -13.36 -4.59
CA SER A 774 16.92 -14.66 -3.91
C SER A 774 15.83 -14.67 -2.84
N GLU A 775 15.76 -13.65 -1.98
CA GLU A 775 14.75 -13.56 -0.92
C GLU A 775 13.31 -13.56 -1.47
N ILE A 776 13.06 -12.80 -2.55
CA ILE A 776 11.75 -12.77 -3.23
C ILE A 776 11.40 -14.17 -3.75
N SER A 777 12.36 -14.82 -4.40
CA SER A 777 12.15 -16.13 -5.02
C SER A 777 11.96 -17.25 -3.98
N GLU A 778 12.69 -17.21 -2.87
CA GLU A 778 12.56 -18.16 -1.75
C GLU A 778 11.20 -18.03 -1.07
N SER A 779 10.74 -16.81 -0.82
CA SER A 779 9.38 -16.54 -0.32
C SER A 779 8.32 -17.17 -1.22
N ARG A 780 8.51 -17.10 -2.55
CA ARG A 780 7.59 -17.73 -3.51
C ARG A 780 7.67 -19.26 -3.49
N ILE A 781 8.85 -19.85 -3.29
CA ILE A 781 8.98 -21.31 -3.14
C ILE A 781 8.30 -21.80 -1.85
N GLN A 782 8.41 -21.06 -0.74
CA GLN A 782 7.71 -21.43 0.50
C GLN A 782 6.18 -21.44 0.30
N GLU A 783 5.64 -20.50 -0.46
CA GLU A 783 4.22 -20.49 -0.82
C GLU A 783 3.84 -21.71 -1.67
N ALA A 784 4.70 -22.11 -2.61
CA ALA A 784 4.47 -23.30 -3.42
C ALA A 784 4.51 -24.58 -2.59
N LEU A 785 5.49 -24.72 -1.68
CA LEU A 785 5.61 -25.84 -0.74
C LEU A 785 4.38 -25.96 0.18
N ALA A 786 3.83 -24.83 0.63
CA ALA A 786 2.63 -24.79 1.47
C ALA A 786 1.38 -25.38 0.80
N THR A 787 1.36 -25.53 -0.53
CA THR A 787 0.27 -26.19 -1.26
C THR A 787 0.31 -27.72 -1.18
N GLY A 788 1.46 -28.29 -0.79
CA GLY A 788 1.71 -29.74 -0.81
C GLY A 788 1.99 -30.32 -2.20
N ALA A 789 2.15 -29.49 -3.25
CA ALA A 789 2.48 -29.96 -4.59
C ALA A 789 3.96 -30.37 -4.73
N ASP A 790 4.22 -31.44 -5.49
CA ASP A 790 5.58 -31.92 -5.76
C ASP A 790 6.26 -31.13 -6.89
N THR A 791 5.48 -30.42 -7.71
CA THR A 791 6.00 -29.65 -8.86
C THR A 791 5.36 -28.28 -8.93
N LEU A 792 6.20 -27.26 -9.02
CA LEU A 792 5.85 -25.89 -9.37
C LEU A 792 6.05 -25.68 -10.87
N VAL A 793 4.99 -25.28 -11.56
CA VAL A 793 4.97 -25.05 -13.00
C VAL A 793 4.97 -23.56 -13.30
N THR A 794 5.68 -23.12 -14.34
CA THR A 794 5.64 -21.74 -14.83
C THR A 794 5.70 -21.70 -16.36
N ALA A 795 5.26 -20.61 -16.97
CA ALA A 795 5.35 -20.37 -18.41
C ALA A 795 6.45 -19.37 -18.82
N CYS A 796 7.22 -18.87 -17.86
CA CYS A 796 8.26 -17.87 -18.10
C CYS A 796 9.64 -18.48 -17.89
N PRO A 797 10.55 -18.43 -18.88
CA PRO A 797 11.88 -19.02 -18.78
C PRO A 797 12.76 -18.34 -17.71
N THR A 798 12.58 -17.03 -17.50
CA THR A 798 13.25 -16.29 -16.43
C THR A 798 12.72 -16.72 -15.06
N CYS A 799 11.40 -16.84 -14.90
CA CYS A 799 10.81 -17.32 -13.65
C CYS A 799 11.29 -18.74 -13.33
N GLU A 800 11.33 -19.63 -14.33
CA GLU A 800 11.84 -20.99 -14.17
C GLU A 800 13.27 -21.00 -13.62
N GLN A 801 14.17 -20.20 -14.20
CA GLN A 801 15.57 -20.14 -13.78
C GLN A 801 15.71 -19.68 -12.32
N VAL A 802 15.05 -18.57 -11.96
CA VAL A 802 15.14 -18.01 -10.61
C VAL A 802 14.51 -18.94 -9.58
N LEU A 803 13.32 -19.47 -9.87
CA LEU A 803 12.61 -20.38 -8.97
C LEU A 803 13.34 -21.74 -8.84
N LYS A 804 13.99 -22.25 -9.89
CA LYS A 804 14.85 -23.45 -9.79
C LYS A 804 16.01 -23.24 -8.81
N LYS A 805 16.71 -22.11 -8.92
CA LYS A 805 17.80 -21.75 -8.01
C LYS A 805 17.29 -21.60 -6.57
N ALA A 806 16.14 -20.98 -6.38
CA ALA A 806 15.52 -20.85 -5.06
C ALA A 806 15.12 -22.21 -4.48
N ALA A 807 14.51 -23.08 -5.30
CA ALA A 807 14.09 -24.43 -4.88
C ALA A 807 15.27 -25.34 -4.50
N SER A 808 16.47 -25.11 -5.04
CA SER A 808 17.67 -25.84 -4.59
C SER A 808 18.23 -25.32 -3.27
N ASN A 809 17.86 -24.10 -2.84
CA ASN A 809 18.41 -23.44 -1.65
C ASN A 809 17.52 -23.57 -0.40
N VAL A 810 16.24 -23.95 -0.55
CA VAL A 810 15.34 -24.09 0.59
C VAL A 810 15.79 -25.22 1.52
N LYS A 811 15.83 -24.94 2.82
CA LYS A 811 16.32 -25.88 3.86
C LYS A 811 15.33 -27.01 4.16
N THR A 812 14.03 -26.80 3.91
CA THR A 812 12.95 -27.71 4.27
C THR A 812 11.98 -27.89 3.11
N GLY A 813 11.62 -29.14 2.81
CA GLY A 813 10.77 -29.50 1.68
C GLY A 813 11.56 -29.64 0.37
N LYS A 814 10.96 -30.30 -0.63
CA LYS A 814 11.50 -30.42 -1.98
C LYS A 814 10.36 -30.20 -2.97
N ILE A 815 10.60 -29.33 -3.95
CA ILE A 815 9.65 -29.09 -5.04
C ILE A 815 10.41 -29.00 -6.36
N ALA A 816 9.99 -29.77 -7.36
CA ALA A 816 10.55 -29.66 -8.70
C ALA A 816 10.00 -28.41 -9.37
N VAL A 817 10.84 -27.63 -10.04
CA VAL A 817 10.37 -26.51 -10.86
C VAL A 817 10.47 -26.92 -12.33
N LYS A 818 9.35 -26.88 -13.05
CA LYS A 818 9.27 -27.17 -14.49
C LYS A 818 8.66 -26.00 -15.24
N GLU A 819 9.14 -25.75 -16.45
CA GLU A 819 8.46 -24.84 -17.36
C GLU A 819 7.50 -25.62 -18.26
N LEU A 820 6.38 -25.00 -18.64
CA LEU A 820 5.23 -25.70 -19.22
C LEU A 820 5.57 -26.39 -20.56
N SER A 821 6.61 -25.94 -21.29
CA SER A 821 7.11 -26.66 -22.48
C SER A 821 7.62 -28.06 -22.18
N ASP A 822 8.22 -28.29 -21.00
CA ASP A 822 8.71 -29.61 -20.60
C ASP A 822 7.53 -30.57 -20.41
N ILE A 823 6.47 -30.08 -19.76
CA ILE A 823 5.25 -30.85 -19.50
C ILE A 823 4.52 -31.15 -20.80
N LEU A 824 4.34 -30.16 -21.66
CA LEU A 824 3.70 -30.32 -22.97
C LEU A 824 4.47 -31.30 -23.86
N ALA A 825 5.80 -31.18 -23.92
CA ALA A 825 6.62 -32.08 -24.73
C ALA A 825 6.69 -33.50 -24.17
N GLU A 826 6.54 -33.70 -22.86
CA GLU A 826 6.41 -35.03 -22.22
C GLU A 826 5.06 -35.67 -22.53
N ALA A 827 3.97 -34.92 -22.44
CA ALA A 827 2.61 -35.42 -22.60
C ALA A 827 2.21 -35.63 -24.07
N LEU A 828 2.74 -34.80 -24.98
CA LEU A 828 2.57 -34.95 -26.41
C LEU A 828 3.66 -35.84 -27.02
N LYS A 829 4.31 -36.76 -26.29
CA LYS A 829 5.19 -37.77 -26.91
C LYS A 829 4.37 -38.75 -27.72
#